data_AF-A0A1V5GE22-F1
#
_entry.id   AF-A0A1V5GE22-F1
#
_cell.length_a   1.000
_cell.length_b   1.000
_cell.length_c   1.000
_cell.angle_alpha   90.00
_cell.angle_beta   90.00
_cell.angle_gamma   90.00
#
_symmetry.space_group_name_H-M   'P 1'
#
loop_
_entity.id
_entity.type
_entity.pdbx_description
1 polymer ?
#
loop_
_entity_poly.entity_id
_entity_poly.type
_entity_poly.pdbx_seq_one_letter_code
_entity_poly.pdbx_strand_id
1 'polypeptide(L)'
;MKKPFYLLLIFVCCCFGHRAAAQPTLKIDSLKKVLATETVDAATLKKYLVLAVSKLQTNNTTARLTILDWLIDVCKGKKPFEQMEANAYFWKGTVYEANGNNDKAIDWYLKSLEFSKSIGYAYIENNANIGLGNFYSYNKQYDKSLLYYNNVVEVSKKNNFPAALASAYLNIANVISSKEDLKAKPDYTEIVRYMKLAAEVATPRNDTAILVKAFIGLGAQYNLLKDYAQAEAYMKKAEPFIALPLWEHLGANFYGNLGEIYRVQKKYQPAIDASLKALEIIKKYPDPNFQHEIYGSLSASYQALADYENAYKWQMQYARLKDSLEDKENFATMAELENKYQQAVKDKEIARLQTEQQLKQLELEKQTAIIAGNTLLAKQKEDEIKLLSQKKVLQDLELQQQNQLLAKNKLQAKADSQALQLSKNEAILKGDQIAAQNRTRNFLIGGIALLALLTFFLYRYYVAKKRAYVQLQAKSQQIREQALQLSKQAKQIAQFQSQMNPHFVYNALHNIQGLVLNDEKQKANKQIQSLAQLMRKTFANAEKDDIPVEEEITYLHKYIEFEKAAIDSSLHFEVAVSKDAEGALIPPMMIQPFIENAIKHAELKTVANPYIKVLIETENNLLAINVKDNGSGIKKDISAPEKLSHSMSVIKSRLDLIFNGKADVNSQPIFSIKTVPELAEGTSIKFYLPLNFSY
;
A
#
# COMPACT_ATOMS: atom_id res chain seq x y z
N MET A 1 4.16 46.86 33.83
CA MET A 1 4.40 45.80 34.86
C MET A 1 3.16 44.88 34.87
N LYS A 2 3.01 43.92 33.95
CA LYS A 2 3.51 42.52 33.96
C LYS A 2 3.24 41.73 35.25
N LYS A 3 2.08 41.06 35.33
CA LYS A 3 1.84 39.73 35.94
C LYS A 3 0.76 39.00 35.12
N PRO A 4 0.95 37.74 34.68
CA PRO A 4 -0.04 37.02 33.88
C PRO A 4 -1.08 36.32 34.77
N PHE A 5 -2.35 36.50 34.43
CA PHE A 5 -3.49 35.73 34.91
C PHE A 5 -3.41 34.31 34.32
N TYR A 6 -3.06 33.31 35.14
CA TYR A 6 -3.34 31.90 34.84
C TYR A 6 -4.64 31.51 35.52
N LEU A 7 -5.60 31.08 34.68
CA LEU A 7 -6.94 30.67 35.05
C LEU A 7 -6.94 29.58 36.13
N LEU A 8 -7.51 29.96 37.27
CA LEU A 8 -8.23 29.12 38.19
C LEU A 8 -9.60 28.81 37.54
N LEU A 9 -9.89 27.56 37.19
CA LEU A 9 -11.26 27.11 36.88
C LEU A 9 -11.36 25.59 37.07
N ILE A 10 -11.37 25.17 38.35
CA ILE A 10 -11.84 23.85 38.80
C ILE A 10 -12.71 24.15 40.04
N PHE A 11 -13.90 23.50 40.11
CA PHE A 11 -15.03 23.67 41.06
C PHE A 11 -15.97 24.85 40.75
N VAL A 12 -17.31 24.76 40.65
CA VAL A 12 -18.37 23.91 41.27
C VAL A 12 -19.51 23.79 40.22
N CYS A 13 -20.15 22.64 39.97
CA CYS A 13 -21.45 22.29 40.58
C CYS A 13 -21.77 20.80 40.34
N CYS A 14 -21.69 20.01 41.42
CA CYS A 14 -22.62 18.91 41.63
C CYS A 14 -23.95 19.49 42.08
N CYS A 15 -25.06 19.09 41.46
CA CYS A 15 -26.26 18.58 42.13
C CYS A 15 -27.45 18.51 41.16
N PHE A 16 -28.14 17.37 41.24
CA PHE A 16 -29.44 17.00 40.68
C PHE A 16 -29.58 16.61 39.22
N GLY A 17 -29.91 15.33 39.05
CA GLY A 17 -31.07 14.98 38.23
C GLY A 17 -30.78 14.00 37.11
N HIS A 18 -30.97 12.71 37.39
CA HIS A 18 -31.42 11.75 36.37
C HIS A 18 -32.55 12.37 35.55
N ARG A 19 -32.27 12.68 34.29
CA ARG A 19 -33.17 12.45 33.16
C ARG A 19 -32.29 12.29 31.92
N ALA A 20 -32.35 11.10 31.34
CA ALA A 20 -31.93 10.85 29.98
C ALA A 20 -32.76 11.74 29.04
N ALA A 21 -32.31 12.97 28.81
CA ALA A 21 -32.69 13.73 27.64
C ALA A 21 -31.69 13.33 26.56
N ALA A 22 -32.17 12.60 25.55
CA ALA A 22 -31.40 12.32 24.34
C ALA A 22 -30.93 13.66 23.76
N GLN A 23 -29.65 14.00 23.97
CA GLN A 23 -29.03 15.13 23.27
C GLN A 23 -29.09 14.83 21.77
N PRO A 24 -29.47 15.81 20.93
CA PRO A 24 -29.54 15.59 19.49
C PRO A 24 -28.15 15.19 19.00
N THR A 25 -28.06 13.99 18.41
CA THR A 25 -26.84 13.52 17.76
C THR A 25 -26.45 14.53 16.67
N LEU A 26 -25.36 15.27 16.86
CA LEU A 26 -24.79 16.13 15.83
C LEU A 26 -24.54 15.26 14.58
N LYS A 27 -25.29 15.50 13.51
CA LYS A 27 -25.04 14.86 12.21
C LYS A 27 -23.67 15.32 11.72
N ILE A 28 -22.76 14.38 11.51
CA ILE A 28 -21.36 14.63 11.14
C ILE A 28 -21.24 15.52 9.88
N ASP A 29 -22.13 15.34 8.91
CA ASP A 29 -22.11 16.16 7.68
C ASP A 29 -22.46 17.63 7.95
N SER A 30 -23.35 17.88 8.91
CA SER A 30 -23.66 19.24 9.37
C SER A 30 -22.48 19.86 10.10
N LEU A 31 -21.79 19.08 10.93
CA LEU A 31 -20.61 19.54 11.66
C LEU A 31 -19.47 19.91 10.69
N LYS A 32 -19.19 19.06 9.70
CA LYS A 32 -18.18 19.35 8.67
C LYS A 32 -18.51 20.63 7.89
N LYS A 33 -19.78 20.84 7.53
CA LYS A 33 -20.22 22.08 6.87
C LYS A 33 -20.00 23.31 7.73
N VAL A 34 -20.34 23.24 9.02
CA VAL A 34 -20.11 24.34 9.97
C VAL A 34 -18.62 24.64 10.09
N LEU A 35 -17.78 23.62 10.34
CA LEU A 35 -16.34 23.77 10.48
C LEU A 35 -15.66 24.35 9.22
N ALA A 36 -16.21 24.08 8.03
CA ALA A 36 -15.69 24.64 6.77
C ALA A 36 -15.90 26.16 6.64
N THR A 37 -16.86 26.73 7.36
CA THR A 37 -17.20 28.17 7.31
C THR A 37 -16.70 28.96 8.52
N GLU A 38 -16.07 28.30 9.50
CA GLU A 38 -15.63 28.93 10.74
C GLU A 38 -14.36 29.77 10.57
N THR A 39 -14.25 30.84 11.35
CA THR A 39 -13.05 31.69 11.37
C THR A 39 -11.90 31.01 12.09
N VAL A 40 -10.68 31.12 11.54
CA VAL A 40 -9.47 30.56 12.15
C VAL A 40 -8.80 31.62 13.02
N ASP A 41 -9.36 31.82 14.22
CA ASP A 41 -8.83 32.69 15.26
C ASP A 41 -8.68 31.94 16.60
N ALA A 42 -7.89 32.49 17.52
CA ALA A 42 -7.55 31.81 18.78
C ALA A 42 -8.78 31.50 19.66
N ALA A 43 -9.83 32.35 19.64
CA ALA A 43 -11.02 32.13 20.44
C ALA A 43 -11.86 30.98 19.88
N THR A 44 -12.02 30.95 18.54
CA THR A 44 -12.74 29.90 17.83
C THR A 44 -12.05 28.55 17.99
N LEU A 45 -10.73 28.49 17.80
CA LEU A 45 -9.97 27.25 17.99
C LEU A 45 -10.07 26.72 19.43
N LYS A 46 -9.98 27.60 20.44
CA LYS A 46 -10.13 27.21 21.84
C LYS A 46 -11.54 26.69 22.16
N LYS A 47 -12.59 27.32 21.61
CA LYS A 47 -13.98 26.87 21.74
C LYS A 47 -14.14 25.45 21.22
N TYR A 48 -13.64 25.17 20.02
CA TYR A 48 -13.73 23.84 19.41
C TYR A 48 -12.86 22.80 20.12
N LEU A 49 -11.69 23.20 20.63
CA LEU A 49 -10.89 22.30 21.47
C LEU A 49 -11.70 21.86 22.69
N VAL A 50 -12.27 22.81 23.46
CA VAL A 50 -13.10 22.51 24.64
C VAL A 50 -14.27 21.59 24.29
N LEU A 51 -14.94 21.84 23.17
CA LEU A 51 -16.03 20.99 22.67
C LEU A 51 -15.56 19.56 22.40
N ALA A 52 -14.38 19.39 21.80
CA ALA A 52 -13.80 18.08 21.53
C ALA A 52 -13.32 17.35 22.80
N VAL A 53 -12.85 18.06 23.83
CA VAL A 53 -12.38 17.41 25.07
C VAL A 53 -13.52 17.02 26.00
N SER A 54 -14.63 17.79 25.99
CA SER A 54 -15.72 17.65 26.96
C SER A 54 -16.68 16.51 26.57
N LYS A 55 -16.63 15.40 27.32
CA LYS A 55 -17.60 14.29 27.20
C LYS A 55 -19.05 14.74 27.46
N LEU A 56 -19.26 15.82 28.23
CA LEU A 56 -20.57 16.38 28.55
C LEU A 56 -21.17 17.18 27.39
N GLN A 57 -20.34 17.77 26.55
CA GLN A 57 -20.77 18.61 25.42
C GLN A 57 -20.79 17.84 24.11
N THR A 58 -20.03 16.75 23.97
CA THR A 58 -20.05 15.90 22.78
C THR A 58 -19.75 14.45 23.17
N ASN A 59 -20.78 13.63 23.39
CA ASN A 59 -20.60 12.20 23.68
C ASN A 59 -20.38 11.33 22.41
N ASN A 60 -20.19 11.95 21.25
CA ASN A 60 -19.99 11.27 19.97
C ASN A 60 -18.50 11.25 19.61
N THR A 61 -17.86 10.07 19.69
CA THR A 61 -16.44 9.87 19.35
C THR A 61 -16.09 10.40 17.96
N THR A 62 -16.91 10.12 16.94
CA THR A 62 -16.68 10.56 15.56
C THR A 62 -16.70 12.07 15.44
N ALA A 63 -17.63 12.74 16.13
CA ALA A 63 -17.70 14.20 16.14
C ALA A 63 -16.47 14.82 16.81
N ARG A 64 -16.03 14.28 17.95
CA ARG A 64 -14.82 14.73 18.64
C ARG A 64 -13.58 14.58 17.77
N LEU A 65 -13.41 13.43 17.11
CA LEU A 65 -12.31 13.19 16.17
C LEU A 65 -12.38 14.15 14.99
N THR A 66 -13.57 14.40 14.42
CA THR A 66 -13.76 15.35 13.31
C THR A 66 -13.31 16.76 13.69
N ILE A 67 -13.64 17.22 14.92
CA ILE A 67 -13.21 18.53 15.41
C ILE A 67 -11.69 18.56 15.60
N LEU A 68 -11.10 17.51 16.17
CA LEU A 68 -9.65 17.43 16.39
C LEU A 68 -8.88 17.36 15.07
N ASP A 69 -9.39 16.65 14.07
CA ASP A 69 -8.83 16.62 12.72
C ASP A 69 -8.83 18.01 12.09
N TRP A 70 -9.96 18.70 12.15
CA TRP A 70 -10.07 20.07 11.69
C TRP A 70 -9.09 21.01 12.42
N LEU A 71 -8.99 20.92 13.76
CA LEU A 71 -8.05 21.71 14.55
C LEU A 71 -6.60 21.47 14.12
N ILE A 72 -6.22 20.22 13.89
CA ILE A 72 -4.89 19.86 13.37
C ILE A 72 -4.68 20.53 12.02
N ASP A 73 -5.60 20.33 11.07
CA ASP A 73 -5.45 20.82 9.71
C ASP A 73 -5.33 22.34 9.63
N VAL A 74 -6.13 23.07 10.40
CA VAL A 74 -6.10 24.55 10.38
C VAL A 74 -4.93 25.15 11.16
N CYS A 75 -4.36 24.44 12.13
CA CYS A 75 -3.22 24.92 12.93
C CYS A 75 -1.87 24.52 12.33
N LYS A 76 -1.82 23.44 11.54
CA LYS A 76 -0.59 22.83 11.05
C LYS A 76 0.34 23.84 10.36
N GLY A 77 1.57 23.93 10.88
CA GLY A 77 2.63 24.79 10.33
C GLY A 77 2.41 26.29 10.54
N LYS A 78 1.42 26.70 11.34
CA LYS A 78 1.17 28.11 11.68
C LYS A 78 1.73 28.41 13.07
N LYS A 79 2.84 29.16 13.13
CA LYS A 79 3.51 29.57 14.38
C LYS A 79 2.57 30.05 15.50
N PRO A 80 1.54 30.90 15.25
CA PRO A 80 0.65 31.35 16.31
C PRO A 80 -0.19 30.24 16.96
N PHE A 81 -0.30 29.08 16.32
CA PHE A 81 -1.21 28.00 16.71
C PHE A 81 -0.51 26.66 16.96
N GLU A 82 0.83 26.62 17.00
CA GLU A 82 1.60 25.40 17.28
C GLU A 82 1.21 24.75 18.63
N GLN A 83 0.92 25.56 19.66
CA GLN A 83 0.41 25.02 20.94
C GLN A 83 -0.98 24.38 20.81
N MET A 84 -1.83 24.91 19.92
CA MET A 84 -3.16 24.35 19.66
C MET A 84 -3.04 23.03 18.90
N GLU A 85 -2.14 22.96 17.91
CA GLU A 85 -1.81 21.73 17.19
C GLU A 85 -1.32 20.63 18.14
N ALA A 86 -0.40 20.97 19.06
CA ALA A 86 0.09 20.03 20.08
C ALA A 86 -1.03 19.51 20.99
N ASN A 87 -1.94 20.39 21.43
CA ASN A 87 -3.14 20.03 22.21
C ASN A 87 -4.03 19.08 21.42
N ALA A 88 -4.29 19.36 20.14
CA ALA A 88 -5.16 18.54 19.30
C ALA A 88 -4.59 17.13 19.11
N TYR A 89 -3.26 16.99 18.93
CA TYR A 89 -2.60 15.68 18.92
C TYR A 89 -2.81 14.91 20.23
N PHE A 90 -2.57 15.55 21.39
CA PHE A 90 -2.76 14.91 22.70
C PHE A 90 -4.20 14.43 22.89
N TRP A 91 -5.18 15.32 22.67
CA TRP A 91 -6.58 14.99 22.88
C TRP A 91 -7.11 13.96 21.90
N LYS A 92 -6.55 13.88 20.70
CA LYS A 92 -6.85 12.81 19.74
C LYS A 92 -6.38 11.45 20.27
N GLY A 93 -5.20 11.39 20.88
CA GLY A 93 -4.74 10.20 21.61
C GLY A 93 -5.72 9.77 22.70
N THR A 94 -6.12 10.72 23.55
CA THR A 94 -7.09 10.48 24.65
C THR A 94 -8.47 10.03 24.16
N VAL A 95 -8.93 10.51 22.99
CA VAL A 95 -10.18 10.05 22.38
C VAL A 95 -10.07 8.61 21.88
N TYR A 96 -8.95 8.22 21.28
CA TYR A 96 -8.72 6.84 20.86
C TYR A 96 -8.60 5.88 22.06
N GLU A 97 -7.86 6.28 23.11
CA GLU A 97 -7.72 5.51 24.34
C GLU A 97 -9.10 5.26 24.98
N ALA A 98 -9.92 6.33 25.12
CA ALA A 98 -11.26 6.23 25.67
C ALA A 98 -12.21 5.35 24.84
N ASN A 99 -11.87 5.07 23.57
CA ASN A 99 -12.64 4.22 22.66
C ASN A 99 -12.00 2.82 22.49
N GLY A 100 -11.03 2.47 23.32
CA GLY A 100 -10.33 1.17 23.30
C GLY A 100 -9.36 0.97 22.13
N ASN A 101 -9.13 2.00 21.31
CA ASN A 101 -8.21 1.94 20.17
C ASN A 101 -6.78 2.27 20.61
N ASN A 102 -6.23 1.41 21.46
CA ASN A 102 -4.97 1.60 22.16
C ASN A 102 -3.77 1.86 21.23
N ASP A 103 -3.64 1.11 20.13
CA ASP A 103 -2.53 1.28 19.19
C ASP A 103 -2.50 2.70 18.60
N LYS A 104 -3.67 3.20 18.17
CA LYS A 104 -3.80 4.57 17.64
C LYS A 104 -3.54 5.62 18.72
N ALA A 105 -3.97 5.38 19.95
CA ALA A 105 -3.76 6.33 21.04
C ALA A 105 -2.27 6.60 21.27
N ILE A 106 -1.44 5.55 21.26
CA ILE A 106 0.02 5.65 21.41
C ILE A 106 0.63 6.50 20.30
N ASP A 107 0.27 6.25 19.03
CA ASP A 107 0.80 7.02 17.90
C ASP A 107 0.54 8.51 18.06
N TRP A 108 -0.67 8.89 18.49
CA TRP A 108 -1.03 10.30 18.70
C TRP A 108 -0.36 10.90 19.95
N TYR A 109 -0.18 10.12 21.03
CA TYR A 109 0.60 10.58 22.18
C TYR A 109 2.07 10.78 21.84
N LEU A 110 2.70 9.86 21.09
CA LEU A 110 4.08 10.00 20.63
C LEU A 110 4.23 11.22 19.72
N LYS A 111 3.31 11.41 18.77
CA LYS A 111 3.30 12.59 17.90
C LYS A 111 3.13 13.89 18.70
N SER A 112 2.25 13.90 19.69
CA SER A 112 2.07 15.05 20.59
C SER A 112 3.33 15.32 21.41
N LEU A 113 3.98 14.27 21.93
CA LEU A 113 5.21 14.37 22.70
C LEU A 113 6.36 14.93 21.88
N GLU A 114 6.60 14.38 20.69
CA GLU A 114 7.66 14.84 19.79
C GLU A 114 7.46 16.30 19.38
N PHE A 115 6.23 16.65 18.99
CA PHE A 115 5.91 18.00 18.55
C PHE A 115 5.93 19.01 19.70
N SER A 116 5.39 18.67 20.86
CA SER A 116 5.43 19.57 22.03
C SER A 116 6.86 19.83 22.51
N LYS A 117 7.76 18.84 22.42
CA LYS A 117 9.19 19.01 22.68
C LYS A 117 9.84 19.98 21.68
N SER A 118 9.56 19.83 20.38
CA SER A 118 10.20 20.67 19.35
C SER A 118 9.82 22.15 19.46
N ILE A 119 8.61 22.45 19.94
CA ILE A 119 8.13 23.83 20.15
C ILE A 119 8.34 24.33 21.59
N GLY A 120 8.95 23.53 22.47
CA GLY A 120 9.21 23.88 23.87
C GLY A 120 7.94 24.03 24.73
N TYR A 121 6.86 23.31 24.42
CA TYR A 121 5.59 23.41 25.11
C TYR A 121 5.44 22.36 26.23
N ALA A 122 6.12 22.63 27.34
CA ALA A 122 6.29 21.73 28.48
C ALA A 122 4.98 21.20 29.11
N TYR A 123 3.87 21.96 29.04
CA TYR A 123 2.58 21.52 29.57
C TYR A 123 2.03 20.29 28.82
N ILE A 124 2.06 20.31 27.48
CA ILE A 124 1.59 19.17 26.67
C ILE A 124 2.63 18.06 26.63
N GLU A 125 3.92 18.39 26.68
CA GLU A 125 4.96 17.39 26.89
C GLU A 125 4.69 16.54 28.14
N ASN A 126 4.37 17.18 29.27
CA ASN A 126 3.97 16.47 30.48
C ASN A 126 2.73 15.60 30.28
N ASN A 127 1.66 16.15 29.71
CA ASN A 127 0.42 15.40 29.51
C ASN A 127 0.62 14.18 28.61
N ALA A 128 1.39 14.31 27.53
CA ALA A 128 1.71 13.20 26.63
C ALA A 128 2.56 12.13 27.33
N ASN A 129 3.56 12.52 28.12
CA ASN A 129 4.33 11.57 28.94
C ASN A 129 3.42 10.87 29.99
N ILE A 130 2.48 11.57 30.63
CA ILE A 130 1.51 10.96 31.56
C ILE A 130 0.64 9.93 30.84
N GLY A 131 0.10 10.27 29.67
CA GLY A 131 -0.72 9.36 28.85
C GLY A 131 0.05 8.09 28.47
N LEU A 132 1.29 8.23 27.99
CA LEU A 132 2.17 7.09 27.68
C LEU A 132 2.53 6.28 28.93
N GLY A 133 2.84 6.95 30.05
CA GLY A 133 3.12 6.30 31.33
C GLY A 133 1.95 5.44 31.80
N ASN A 134 0.72 5.97 31.75
CA ASN A 134 -0.50 5.23 32.08
C ASN A 134 -0.68 4.03 31.16
N PHE A 135 -0.55 4.24 29.85
CA PHE A 135 -0.69 3.19 28.84
C PHE A 135 0.26 2.01 29.12
N TYR A 136 1.55 2.29 29.30
CA TYR A 136 2.53 1.24 29.56
C TYR A 136 2.32 0.57 30.92
N SER A 137 1.83 1.30 31.93
CA SER A 137 1.45 0.72 33.23
C SER A 137 0.32 -0.30 33.09
N TYR A 138 -0.77 0.07 32.41
CA TYR A 138 -1.91 -0.84 32.16
C TYR A 138 -1.51 -2.09 31.37
N ASN A 139 -0.53 -1.98 30.48
CA ASN A 139 0.00 -3.09 29.70
C ASN A 139 1.16 -3.83 30.41
N LYS A 140 1.36 -3.60 31.71
CA LYS A 140 2.39 -4.23 32.56
C LYS A 140 3.82 -4.05 32.05
N GLN A 141 4.06 -3.04 31.20
CA GLN A 141 5.39 -2.63 30.72
C GLN A 141 5.98 -1.59 31.67
N TYR A 142 6.27 -2.02 32.90
CA TYR A 142 6.60 -1.13 34.01
C TYR A 142 7.84 -0.26 33.76
N ASP A 143 8.89 -0.79 33.13
CA ASP A 143 10.11 -0.01 32.87
C ASP A 143 9.87 1.14 31.89
N LYS A 144 9.05 0.92 30.85
CA LYS A 144 8.64 2.00 29.94
C LYS A 144 7.73 3.00 30.66
N SER A 145 6.82 2.54 31.50
CA SER A 145 5.97 3.42 32.29
C SER A 145 6.79 4.35 33.19
N LEU A 146 7.77 3.80 33.92
CA LEU A 146 8.71 4.56 34.75
C LEU A 146 9.53 5.56 33.94
N LEU A 147 9.98 5.20 32.74
CA LEU A 147 10.69 6.12 31.84
C LEU A 147 9.83 7.37 31.57
N TYR A 148 8.58 7.21 31.14
CA TYR A 148 7.72 8.35 30.83
C TYR A 148 7.36 9.18 32.07
N TYR A 149 7.08 8.55 33.22
CA TYR A 149 6.83 9.34 34.44
C TYR A 149 8.06 10.07 34.96
N ASN A 150 9.27 9.50 34.80
CA ASN A 150 10.51 10.21 35.13
C ASN A 150 10.72 11.43 34.22
N ASN A 151 10.36 11.35 32.94
CA ASN A 151 10.34 12.55 32.08
C ASN A 151 9.39 13.63 32.63
N VAL A 152 8.21 13.25 33.13
CA VAL A 152 7.28 14.20 33.78
C VAL A 152 7.93 14.85 35.00
N VAL A 153 8.67 14.10 35.81
CA VAL A 153 9.41 14.64 36.96
C VAL A 153 10.44 15.67 36.51
N GLU A 154 11.24 15.36 35.50
CA GLU A 154 12.27 16.26 34.97
C GLU A 154 11.68 17.55 34.40
N VAL A 155 10.70 17.42 33.49
CA VAL A 155 10.02 18.56 32.85
C VAL A 155 9.30 19.41 33.89
N SER A 156 8.65 18.78 34.88
CA SER A 156 7.92 19.50 35.93
C SER A 156 8.84 20.24 36.89
N LYS A 157 10.00 19.67 37.25
CA LYS A 157 11.01 20.37 38.06
C LYS A 157 11.59 21.57 37.31
N LYS A 158 11.96 21.38 36.04
CA LYS A 158 12.52 22.45 35.19
C LYS A 158 11.56 23.63 34.99
N ASN A 159 10.27 23.35 34.86
CA ASN A 159 9.25 24.34 34.52
C ASN A 159 8.33 24.75 35.68
N ASN A 160 8.62 24.29 36.90
CA ASN A 160 7.84 24.55 38.11
C ASN A 160 6.35 24.16 37.99
N PHE A 161 6.09 22.89 37.66
CA PHE A 161 4.74 22.31 37.61
C PHE A 161 4.48 21.37 38.80
N PRO A 162 4.24 21.89 40.02
CA PRO A 162 4.14 21.08 41.23
C PRO A 162 2.99 20.06 41.21
N ALA A 163 1.85 20.38 40.59
CA ALA A 163 0.73 19.43 40.49
C ALA A 163 1.08 18.21 39.62
N ALA A 164 1.71 18.44 38.46
CA ALA A 164 2.18 17.36 37.59
C ALA A 164 3.32 16.56 38.26
N LEU A 165 4.22 17.24 38.98
CA LEU A 165 5.29 16.61 39.73
C LEU A 165 4.77 15.67 40.82
N ALA A 166 3.82 16.13 41.64
CA ALA A 166 3.25 15.33 42.72
C ALA A 166 2.46 14.12 42.17
N SER A 167 1.70 14.33 41.09
CA SER A 167 1.01 13.25 40.37
C SER A 167 1.98 12.21 39.80
N ALA A 168 3.09 12.65 39.20
CA ALA A 168 4.12 11.75 38.67
C ALA A 168 4.76 10.90 39.77
N TYR A 169 5.04 11.47 40.93
CA TYR A 169 5.55 10.70 42.07
C TYR A 169 4.56 9.64 42.57
N LEU A 170 3.26 9.95 42.65
CA LEU A 170 2.26 8.92 42.99
C LEU A 170 2.18 7.82 41.92
N ASN A 171 2.22 8.19 40.65
CA ASN A 171 2.16 7.20 39.57
C ASN A 171 3.41 6.31 39.55
N ILE A 172 4.60 6.87 39.79
CA ILE A 172 5.84 6.10 39.98
C ILE A 172 5.68 5.13 41.15
N ALA A 173 5.19 5.60 42.30
CA ALA A 173 4.96 4.74 43.46
C ALA A 173 4.02 3.57 43.14
N ASN A 174 2.92 3.81 42.40
CA ASN A 174 1.97 2.77 41.99
C ASN A 174 2.58 1.76 41.01
N VAL A 175 3.42 2.23 40.07
CA VAL A 175 4.11 1.35 39.12
C VAL A 175 5.16 0.50 39.83
N ILE A 176 5.92 1.08 40.76
CA ILE A 176 6.87 0.33 41.58
C ILE A 176 6.12 -0.71 42.41
N SER A 177 5.01 -0.35 43.08
CA SER A 177 4.17 -1.32 43.80
C SER A 177 3.76 -2.48 42.91
N SER A 178 3.20 -2.19 41.74
CA SER A 178 2.76 -3.24 40.80
C SER A 178 3.91 -4.14 40.32
N LYS A 179 5.13 -3.62 40.23
CA LYS A 179 6.34 -4.36 39.85
C LYS A 179 6.91 -5.19 41.01
N GLU A 180 6.89 -4.63 42.22
CA GLU A 180 7.37 -5.28 43.45
C GLU A 180 6.45 -6.43 43.87
N ASP A 181 5.14 -6.30 43.70
CA ASP A 181 4.16 -7.34 44.03
C ASP A 181 4.33 -8.63 43.19
N LEU A 182 5.14 -8.58 42.11
CA LEU A 182 5.54 -9.75 41.32
C LEU A 182 6.72 -10.51 41.93
N LYS A 183 7.44 -9.93 42.90
CA LYS A 183 8.61 -10.55 43.53
C LYS A 183 8.19 -11.42 44.71
N ALA A 184 8.97 -12.47 44.97
CA ALA A 184 8.78 -13.32 46.16
C ALA A 184 9.00 -12.57 47.49
N LYS A 185 9.79 -11.49 47.47
CA LYS A 185 10.03 -10.60 48.62
C LYS A 185 10.01 -9.14 48.14
N PRO A 186 8.84 -8.49 48.12
CA PRO A 186 8.70 -7.09 47.73
C PRO A 186 9.45 -6.14 48.68
N ASP A 187 10.03 -5.06 48.15
CA ASP A 187 10.58 -3.95 48.96
C ASP A 187 9.74 -2.68 48.77
N TYR A 188 9.08 -2.24 49.85
CA TYR A 188 8.16 -1.10 49.83
C TYR A 188 8.83 0.24 50.16
N THR A 189 10.12 0.26 50.45
CA THR A 189 10.84 1.46 50.90
C THR A 189 10.82 2.58 49.85
N GLU A 190 11.04 2.22 48.60
CA GLU A 190 11.07 3.15 47.47
C GLU A 190 9.67 3.72 47.18
N ILE A 191 8.62 2.93 47.38
CA ILE A 191 7.21 3.35 47.20
C ILE A 191 6.86 4.40 48.26
N VAL A 192 7.20 4.14 49.53
CA VAL A 192 7.04 5.09 50.63
C VAL A 192 7.79 6.40 50.34
N ARG A 193 9.02 6.32 49.82
CA ARG A 193 9.82 7.50 49.45
C ARG A 193 9.08 8.37 48.43
N TYR A 194 8.61 7.80 47.33
CA TYR A 194 7.89 8.55 46.29
C TYR A 194 6.53 9.09 46.77
N MET A 195 5.77 8.35 47.58
CA MET A 195 4.51 8.85 48.14
C MET A 195 4.74 10.02 49.13
N LYS A 196 5.83 9.99 49.91
CA LYS A 196 6.23 11.12 50.75
C LYS A 196 6.58 12.35 49.92
N LEU A 197 7.37 12.18 48.86
CA LEU A 197 7.69 13.27 47.93
C LEU A 197 6.43 13.88 47.31
N ALA A 198 5.45 13.05 46.93
CA ALA A 198 4.17 13.54 46.43
C ALA A 198 3.43 14.38 47.48
N ALA A 199 3.34 13.89 48.72
CA ALA A 199 2.70 14.61 49.82
C ALA A 199 3.43 15.93 50.15
N GLU A 200 4.76 15.95 50.13
CA GLU A 200 5.58 17.14 50.38
C GLU A 200 5.32 18.23 49.34
N VAL A 201 5.26 17.88 48.05
CA VAL A 201 4.97 18.83 46.97
C VAL A 201 3.52 19.32 47.03
N ALA A 202 2.58 18.47 47.44
CA ALA A 202 1.15 18.77 47.50
C ALA A 202 0.74 19.62 48.72
N THR A 203 1.45 19.50 49.85
CA THR A 203 1.08 20.11 51.13
C THR A 203 1.00 21.65 51.08
N PRO A 204 2.01 22.39 50.58
CA PRO A 204 1.96 23.85 50.54
C PRO A 204 0.83 24.41 49.68
N ARG A 205 0.28 23.60 48.77
CA ARG A 205 -0.77 23.98 47.83
C ARG A 205 -2.16 23.55 48.28
N ASN A 206 -2.25 22.83 49.40
CA ASN A 206 -3.47 22.15 49.84
C ASN A 206 -4.13 21.33 48.72
N ASP A 207 -3.31 20.60 47.94
CA ASP A 207 -3.80 19.75 46.86
C ASP A 207 -4.44 18.48 47.43
N THR A 208 -5.70 18.63 47.86
CA THR A 208 -6.43 17.57 48.58
C THR A 208 -6.55 16.27 47.78
N ALA A 209 -6.56 16.35 46.44
CA ALA A 209 -6.66 15.20 45.55
C ALA A 209 -5.42 14.30 45.62
N ILE A 210 -4.24 14.91 45.74
CA ILE A 210 -2.96 14.20 45.89
C ILE A 210 -2.76 13.78 47.35
N LEU A 211 -3.04 14.68 48.31
CA LEU A 211 -2.82 14.42 49.73
C LEU A 211 -3.60 13.19 50.23
N VAL A 212 -4.89 13.09 49.91
CA VAL A 212 -5.72 11.95 50.34
C VAL A 212 -5.19 10.63 49.79
N LYS A 213 -4.78 10.58 48.52
CA LYS A 213 -4.22 9.38 47.88
C LYS A 213 -2.86 9.02 48.46
N ALA A 214 -2.01 10.02 48.66
CA ALA A 214 -0.68 9.83 49.24
C ALA A 214 -0.77 9.30 50.68
N PHE A 215 -1.67 9.84 51.50
CA PHE A 215 -1.82 9.41 52.89
C PHE A 215 -2.43 8.01 53.02
N ILE A 216 -3.46 7.68 52.24
CA ILE A 216 -4.01 6.32 52.19
C ILE A 216 -2.93 5.33 51.72
N GLY A 217 -2.22 5.66 50.64
CA GLY A 217 -1.12 4.85 50.12
C GLY A 217 -0.03 4.64 51.17
N LEU A 218 0.46 5.70 51.81
CA LEU A 218 1.48 5.63 52.85
C LEU A 218 1.04 4.74 54.01
N GLY A 219 -0.21 4.86 54.47
CA GLY A 219 -0.69 4.00 55.55
C GLY A 219 -0.73 2.52 55.16
N ALA A 220 -1.13 2.20 53.93
CA ALA A 220 -1.08 0.83 53.41
C ALA A 220 0.36 0.30 53.30
N GLN A 221 1.30 1.10 52.78
CA GLN A 221 2.69 0.68 52.60
C GLN A 221 3.42 0.51 53.94
N TYR A 222 3.18 1.40 54.91
CA TYR A 222 3.73 1.24 56.26
C TYR A 222 3.18 0.01 56.99
N ASN A 223 1.94 -0.37 56.73
CA ASN A 223 1.37 -1.62 57.24
C ASN A 223 2.14 -2.84 56.73
N LEU A 224 2.47 -2.88 55.43
CA LEU A 224 3.27 -3.94 54.81
C LEU A 224 4.70 -4.00 55.37
N LEU A 225 5.28 -2.84 55.70
CA LEU A 225 6.55 -2.71 56.41
C LEU A 225 6.47 -3.04 57.90
N LYS A 226 5.27 -3.35 58.43
CA LYS A 226 4.99 -3.62 59.86
C LYS A 226 5.26 -2.44 60.80
N ASP A 227 5.36 -1.22 60.28
CA ASP A 227 5.41 0.01 61.08
C ASP A 227 3.97 0.53 61.28
N TYR A 228 3.27 -0.13 62.20
CA TYR A 228 1.86 0.14 62.46
C TYR A 228 1.60 1.55 63.01
N ALA A 229 2.58 2.12 63.72
CA ALA A 229 2.47 3.47 64.27
C ALA A 229 2.44 4.52 63.14
N GLN A 230 3.32 4.39 62.15
CA GLN A 230 3.26 5.26 60.97
C GLN A 230 2.03 4.99 60.11
N ALA A 231 1.62 3.72 59.98
CA ALA A 231 0.42 3.35 59.24
C ALA A 231 -0.82 4.08 59.77
N GLU A 232 -1.07 3.99 61.07
CA GLU A 232 -2.17 4.70 61.74
C GLU A 232 -2.02 6.23 61.65
N ALA A 233 -0.81 6.77 61.81
CA ALA A 233 -0.56 8.20 61.74
C ALA A 233 -0.93 8.80 60.37
N TYR A 234 -0.61 8.09 59.28
CA TYR A 234 -0.97 8.53 57.94
C TYR A 234 -2.45 8.33 57.64
N MET A 235 -3.07 7.25 58.12
CA MET A 235 -4.54 7.08 58.02
C MET A 235 -5.27 8.23 58.72
N LYS A 236 -4.85 8.63 59.92
CA LYS A 236 -5.41 9.79 60.64
C LYS A 236 -5.27 11.11 59.86
N LYS A 237 -4.22 11.28 59.07
CA LYS A 237 -4.07 12.44 58.17
C LYS A 237 -5.03 12.39 56.98
N ALA A 238 -5.42 11.20 56.51
CA ALA A 238 -6.36 11.03 55.39
C ALA A 238 -7.84 11.23 55.81
N GLU A 239 -8.17 10.86 57.05
CA GLU A 239 -9.53 10.88 57.61
C GLU A 239 -10.35 12.17 57.35
N PRO A 240 -9.83 13.40 57.59
CA PRO A 240 -10.61 14.61 57.37
C PRO A 240 -10.98 14.83 55.89
N PHE A 241 -10.20 14.30 54.95
CA PHE A 241 -10.52 14.40 53.53
C PHE A 241 -11.62 13.43 53.12
N ILE A 242 -11.65 12.23 53.72
CA ILE A 242 -12.67 11.20 53.44
C ILE A 242 -14.06 11.60 53.95
N ALA A 243 -14.13 12.46 54.96
CA ALA A 243 -15.39 13.06 55.42
C ALA A 243 -16.00 14.04 54.40
N LEU A 244 -15.24 14.49 53.40
CA LEU A 244 -15.74 15.40 52.37
C LEU A 244 -16.45 14.60 51.25
N PRO A 245 -17.65 15.03 50.79
CA PRO A 245 -18.39 14.35 49.72
C PRO A 245 -17.59 14.17 48.43
N LEU A 246 -16.63 15.06 48.16
CA LEU A 246 -15.77 14.99 46.98
C LEU A 246 -14.89 13.73 46.95
N TRP A 247 -14.41 13.28 48.10
CA TRP A 247 -13.46 12.18 48.22
C TRP A 247 -14.06 10.91 48.83
N GLU A 248 -15.37 10.89 49.07
CA GLU A 248 -16.10 9.75 49.63
C GLU A 248 -15.86 8.45 48.86
N HIS A 249 -15.69 8.52 47.53
CA HIS A 249 -15.38 7.36 46.69
C HIS A 249 -14.05 6.66 47.04
N LEU A 250 -13.11 7.37 47.67
CA LEU A 250 -11.86 6.78 48.18
C LEU A 250 -12.03 6.20 49.59
N GLY A 251 -13.20 6.39 50.20
CA GLY A 251 -13.49 5.92 51.55
C GLY A 251 -13.45 4.39 51.67
N ALA A 252 -13.82 3.66 50.60
CA ALA A 252 -13.66 2.21 50.55
C ALA A 252 -12.19 1.83 50.80
N ASN A 253 -11.27 2.39 49.99
CA ASN A 253 -9.83 2.17 50.12
C ASN A 253 -9.30 2.57 51.50
N PHE A 254 -9.77 3.71 52.03
CA PHE A 254 -9.39 4.18 53.36
C PHE A 254 -9.79 3.18 54.46
N TYR A 255 -11.08 2.85 54.56
CA TYR A 255 -11.59 2.00 55.63
C TYR A 255 -11.17 0.53 55.47
N GLY A 256 -10.98 0.05 54.24
CA GLY A 256 -10.45 -1.30 54.00
C GLY A 256 -9.01 -1.43 54.50
N ASN A 257 -8.14 -0.47 54.17
CA ASN A 257 -6.78 -0.44 54.71
C ASN A 257 -6.76 -0.26 56.23
N LEU A 258 -7.62 0.60 56.79
CA LEU A 258 -7.73 0.77 58.24
C LEU A 258 -8.17 -0.52 58.94
N GLY A 259 -9.13 -1.24 58.34
CA GLY A 259 -9.55 -2.56 58.80
C GLY A 259 -8.39 -3.55 58.84
N GLU A 260 -7.61 -3.60 57.77
CA GLU A 260 -6.45 -4.48 57.69
C GLU A 260 -5.35 -4.11 58.70
N ILE A 261 -5.06 -2.81 58.87
CA ILE A 261 -4.12 -2.28 59.88
C ILE A 261 -4.54 -2.71 61.29
N TYR A 262 -5.83 -2.62 61.62
CA TYR A 262 -6.33 -3.06 62.92
C TYR A 262 -6.29 -4.59 63.07
N ARG A 263 -6.59 -5.34 62.00
CA ARG A 263 -6.57 -6.80 62.02
C ARG A 263 -5.18 -7.34 62.32
N VAL A 264 -4.14 -6.85 61.65
CA VAL A 264 -2.75 -7.31 61.89
C VAL A 264 -2.24 -6.93 63.27
N GLN A 265 -2.77 -5.84 63.86
CA GLN A 265 -2.55 -5.46 65.25
C GLN A 265 -3.41 -6.25 66.25
N LYS A 266 -4.22 -7.22 65.79
CA LYS A 266 -5.15 -8.02 66.59
C LYS A 266 -6.27 -7.21 67.25
N LYS A 267 -6.55 -6.01 66.75
CA LYS A 267 -7.70 -5.18 67.13
C LYS A 267 -8.91 -5.59 66.28
N TYR A 268 -9.45 -6.80 66.53
CA TYR A 268 -10.41 -7.44 65.61
C TYR A 268 -11.76 -6.73 65.51
N GLN A 269 -12.32 -6.21 66.61
CA GLN A 269 -13.61 -5.49 66.53
C GLN A 269 -13.49 -4.17 65.74
N PRO A 270 -12.50 -3.29 66.01
CA PRO A 270 -12.25 -2.13 65.16
C PRO A 270 -11.98 -2.48 63.70
N ALA A 271 -11.32 -3.61 63.43
CA ALA A 271 -11.09 -4.10 62.08
C ALA A 271 -12.41 -4.40 61.36
N ILE A 272 -13.31 -5.15 62.02
CA ILE A 272 -14.65 -5.48 61.51
C ILE A 272 -15.44 -4.20 61.22
N ASP A 273 -15.48 -3.26 62.16
CA ASP A 273 -16.26 -2.03 62.02
C ASP A 273 -15.78 -1.20 60.80
N ALA A 274 -14.46 -1.06 60.63
CA ALA A 274 -13.87 -0.39 59.48
C ALA A 274 -14.16 -1.14 58.16
N SER A 275 -13.96 -2.45 58.13
CA SER A 275 -14.22 -3.26 56.93
C SER A 275 -15.70 -3.23 56.51
N LEU A 276 -16.65 -3.25 57.45
CA LEU A 276 -18.08 -3.12 57.15
C LEU A 276 -18.43 -1.74 56.58
N LYS A 277 -17.81 -0.68 57.11
CA LYS A 277 -17.95 0.67 56.56
C LYS A 277 -17.41 0.78 55.14
N ALA A 278 -16.30 0.10 54.85
CA ALA A 278 -15.77 0.01 53.49
C ALA A 278 -16.78 -0.65 52.53
N LEU A 279 -17.43 -1.74 52.94
CA LEU A 279 -18.46 -2.41 52.14
C LEU A 279 -19.71 -1.54 51.91
N GLU A 280 -20.08 -0.69 52.86
CA GLU A 280 -21.19 0.26 52.68
C GLU A 280 -20.86 1.26 51.57
N ILE A 281 -19.65 1.82 51.57
CA ILE A 281 -19.20 2.78 50.54
C ILE A 281 -19.12 2.11 49.17
N ILE A 282 -18.69 0.86 49.11
CA ILE A 282 -18.62 0.08 47.87
C ILE A 282 -20.00 -0.11 47.22
N LYS A 283 -21.09 -0.19 48.00
CA LYS A 283 -22.45 -0.24 47.42
C LYS A 283 -22.77 1.02 46.61
N LYS A 284 -22.19 2.17 46.99
CA LYS A 284 -22.34 3.45 46.30
C LYS A 284 -21.31 3.63 45.17
N TYR A 285 -20.09 3.12 45.37
CA TYR A 285 -18.98 3.19 44.41
C TYR A 285 -18.39 1.78 44.19
N PRO A 286 -18.98 0.97 43.29
CA PRO A 286 -18.55 -0.42 43.11
C PRO A 286 -17.10 -0.54 42.62
N ASP A 287 -16.25 -1.22 43.40
CA ASP A 287 -14.89 -1.64 43.02
C ASP A 287 -14.71 -3.14 43.31
N PRO A 288 -14.86 -4.02 42.30
CA PRO A 288 -14.81 -5.47 42.50
C PRO A 288 -13.46 -5.99 42.99
N ASN A 289 -12.34 -5.33 42.62
CA ASN A 289 -11.01 -5.78 42.99
C ASN A 289 -10.75 -5.55 44.48
N PHE A 290 -11.20 -4.40 44.99
CA PHE A 290 -11.01 -4.04 46.40
C PHE A 290 -11.99 -4.76 47.35
N GLN A 291 -13.15 -5.18 46.85
CA GLN A 291 -14.13 -5.99 47.63
C GLN A 291 -13.54 -7.30 48.16
N HIS A 292 -12.72 -7.96 47.36
CA HIS A 292 -12.14 -9.25 47.71
C HIS A 292 -11.27 -9.15 48.97
N GLU A 293 -10.37 -8.17 49.04
CA GLU A 293 -9.48 -7.98 50.19
C GLU A 293 -10.26 -7.72 51.49
N ILE A 294 -11.35 -6.96 51.41
CA ILE A 294 -12.22 -6.66 52.56
C ILE A 294 -12.90 -7.92 53.10
N TYR A 295 -13.38 -8.81 52.22
CA TYR A 295 -14.00 -10.06 52.66
C TYR A 295 -13.02 -11.00 53.36
N GLY A 296 -11.78 -11.07 52.87
CA GLY A 296 -10.71 -11.84 53.52
C GLY A 296 -10.39 -11.29 54.92
N SER A 297 -10.26 -9.96 55.02
CA SER A 297 -10.00 -9.28 56.31
C SER A 297 -11.15 -9.48 57.31
N LEU A 298 -12.41 -9.40 56.86
CA LEU A 298 -13.60 -9.71 57.68
C LEU A 298 -13.60 -11.17 58.13
N SER A 299 -13.39 -12.11 57.21
CA SER A 299 -13.38 -13.54 57.55
C SER A 299 -12.35 -13.86 58.63
N ALA A 300 -11.11 -13.41 58.42
CA ALA A 300 -10.02 -13.61 59.38
C ALA A 300 -10.27 -12.92 60.73
N SER A 301 -10.89 -11.74 60.74
CA SER A 301 -11.22 -11.02 61.99
C SER A 301 -12.32 -11.72 62.79
N TYR A 302 -13.39 -12.17 62.14
CA TYR A 302 -14.45 -12.95 62.80
C TYR A 302 -13.95 -14.32 63.26
N GLN A 303 -13.09 -14.98 62.48
CA GLN A 303 -12.45 -16.24 62.86
C GLN A 303 -11.61 -16.08 64.13
N ALA A 304 -10.86 -14.98 64.25
CA ALA A 304 -10.06 -14.69 65.44
C ALA A 304 -10.91 -14.42 66.69
N LEU A 305 -12.15 -13.94 66.52
CA LEU A 305 -13.14 -13.78 67.59
C LEU A 305 -14.00 -15.03 67.84
N ALA A 306 -13.69 -16.16 67.16
CA ALA A 306 -14.46 -17.39 67.18
C ALA A 306 -15.93 -17.26 66.73
N ASP A 307 -16.27 -16.19 66.00
CA ASP A 307 -17.55 -16.04 65.32
C ASP A 307 -17.49 -16.76 63.95
N TYR A 308 -17.59 -18.09 64.01
CA TYR A 308 -17.46 -18.93 62.83
C TYR A 308 -18.62 -18.76 61.83
N GLU A 309 -19.77 -18.26 62.28
CA GLU A 309 -20.91 -17.97 61.40
C GLU A 309 -20.57 -16.85 60.42
N ASN A 310 -20.12 -15.70 60.95
CA ASN A 310 -19.74 -14.58 60.12
C ASN A 310 -18.42 -14.85 59.38
N ALA A 311 -17.47 -15.55 60.00
CA ALA A 311 -16.21 -15.93 59.33
C ALA A 311 -16.46 -16.77 58.08
N TYR A 312 -17.30 -17.80 58.18
CA TYR A 312 -17.69 -18.66 57.05
C TYR A 312 -18.46 -17.89 55.98
N LYS A 313 -19.42 -17.04 56.40
CA LYS A 313 -20.20 -16.19 55.49
C LYS A 313 -19.29 -15.30 54.63
N TRP A 314 -18.34 -14.60 55.24
CA TRP A 314 -17.43 -13.71 54.52
C TRP A 314 -16.38 -14.46 53.71
N GLN A 315 -15.87 -15.61 54.19
CA GLN A 315 -14.99 -16.47 53.38
C GLN A 315 -15.70 -16.97 52.11
N MET A 316 -16.99 -17.28 52.20
CA MET A 316 -17.77 -17.67 51.04
C MET A 316 -17.87 -16.53 50.01
N GLN A 317 -18.01 -15.27 50.45
CA GLN A 317 -17.98 -14.12 49.55
C GLN A 317 -16.57 -13.88 48.98
N TYR A 318 -15.54 -14.05 49.79
CA TYR A 318 -14.13 -13.98 49.37
C TYR A 318 -13.84 -14.96 48.22
N ALA A 319 -14.25 -16.22 48.37
CA ALA A 319 -14.05 -17.26 47.37
C ALA A 319 -14.81 -17.03 46.05
N ARG A 320 -15.88 -16.22 46.05
CA ARG A 320 -16.68 -15.90 44.86
C ARG A 320 -16.05 -14.86 43.93
N LEU A 321 -15.28 -13.92 44.47
CA LEU A 321 -14.83 -12.73 43.74
C LEU A 321 -13.53 -12.90 42.93
N LYS A 322 -13.01 -14.11 42.77
CA LYS A 322 -11.79 -14.37 41.98
C LYS A 322 -11.75 -15.82 41.50
N ASP A 323 -10.84 -16.15 40.58
CA ASP A 323 -10.42 -17.50 40.13
C ASP A 323 -10.02 -18.49 41.27
N SER A 324 -10.32 -18.15 42.52
CA SER A 324 -10.08 -18.90 43.77
C SER A 324 -10.89 -20.20 43.91
N LEU A 325 -11.85 -20.49 43.03
CA LEU A 325 -12.48 -21.81 42.99
C LEU A 325 -11.53 -22.90 42.45
N GLU A 326 -10.27 -22.59 42.16
CA GLU A 326 -9.19 -23.55 41.92
C GLU A 326 -8.05 -23.46 42.94
N ASP A 327 -8.12 -22.53 43.91
CA ASP A 327 -7.11 -22.33 44.93
C ASP A 327 -7.31 -23.33 46.09
N LYS A 328 -6.43 -24.33 46.16
CA LYS A 328 -6.45 -25.39 47.18
C LYS A 328 -6.47 -24.81 48.61
N GLU A 329 -5.82 -23.68 48.84
CA GLU A 329 -5.74 -23.05 50.15
C GLU A 329 -7.08 -22.44 50.58
N ASN A 330 -7.81 -21.85 49.64
CA ASN A 330 -9.15 -21.30 49.91
C ASN A 330 -10.19 -22.40 50.14
N PHE A 331 -10.11 -23.52 49.43
CA PHE A 331 -10.96 -24.69 49.73
C PHE A 331 -10.69 -25.27 51.12
N ALA A 332 -9.41 -25.41 51.49
CA ALA A 332 -9.03 -25.92 52.81
C ALA A 332 -9.56 -25.00 53.92
N THR A 333 -9.38 -23.69 53.77
CA THR A 333 -9.87 -22.67 54.72
C THR A 333 -11.40 -22.67 54.81
N MET A 334 -12.09 -22.76 53.66
CA MET A 334 -13.56 -22.88 53.63
C MET A 334 -14.06 -24.13 54.33
N ALA A 335 -13.44 -25.28 54.08
CA ALA A 335 -13.81 -26.56 54.70
C ALA A 335 -13.57 -26.54 56.21
N GLU A 336 -12.45 -25.96 56.66
CA GLU A 336 -12.16 -25.80 58.08
C GLU A 336 -13.20 -24.90 58.77
N LEU A 337 -13.50 -23.74 58.19
CA LEU A 337 -14.50 -22.82 58.72
C LEU A 337 -15.90 -23.43 58.71
N GLU A 338 -16.27 -24.19 57.67
CA GLU A 338 -17.54 -24.91 57.63
C GLU A 338 -17.63 -25.92 58.77
N ASN A 339 -16.57 -26.71 59.00
CA ASN A 339 -16.54 -27.70 60.08
C ASN A 339 -16.67 -27.02 61.45
N LYS A 340 -15.95 -25.93 61.70
CA LYS A 340 -16.04 -25.15 62.94
C LYS A 340 -17.41 -24.52 63.13
N TYR A 341 -18.02 -24.01 62.05
CA TYR A 341 -19.38 -23.47 62.09
C TYR A 341 -20.40 -24.58 62.38
N GLN A 342 -20.31 -25.74 61.73
CA GLN A 342 -21.18 -26.89 62.01
C GLN A 342 -21.01 -27.39 63.44
N GLN A 343 -19.79 -27.39 63.97
CA GLN A 343 -19.52 -27.71 65.37
C GLN A 343 -20.19 -26.69 66.30
N ALA A 344 -20.07 -25.39 66.04
CA ALA A 344 -20.74 -24.36 66.83
C ALA A 344 -22.27 -24.50 66.82
N VAL A 345 -22.87 -24.87 65.67
CA VAL A 345 -24.31 -25.18 65.58
C VAL A 345 -24.67 -26.43 66.40
N LYS A 346 -23.84 -27.48 66.36
CA LYS A 346 -24.04 -28.68 67.20
C LYS A 346 -23.92 -28.39 68.69
N ASP A 347 -22.97 -27.54 69.10
CA ASP A 347 -22.80 -27.15 70.49
C ASP A 347 -24.02 -26.38 71.02
N LYS A 348 -24.61 -25.50 70.18
CA LYS A 348 -25.90 -24.86 70.48
C LYS A 348 -27.05 -25.85 70.60
N GLU A 349 -27.10 -26.85 69.72
CA GLU A 349 -28.11 -27.92 69.82
C GLU A 349 -27.95 -28.75 71.10
N ILE A 350 -26.72 -29.08 71.50
CA ILE A 350 -26.45 -29.77 72.77
C ILE A 350 -26.92 -28.90 73.95
N ALA A 351 -26.61 -27.61 73.95
CA ALA A 351 -27.06 -26.68 75.00
C ALA A 351 -28.60 -26.60 75.07
N ARG A 352 -29.28 -26.62 73.91
CA ARG A 352 -30.74 -26.65 73.82
C ARG A 352 -31.33 -27.96 74.36
N LEU A 353 -30.73 -29.09 74.05
CA LEU A 353 -31.13 -30.40 74.57
C LEU A 353 -30.91 -30.50 76.09
N GLN A 354 -29.83 -29.92 76.61
CA GLN A 354 -29.61 -29.80 78.06
C GLN A 354 -30.70 -28.95 78.72
N THR A 355 -31.07 -27.80 78.13
CA THR A 355 -32.22 -26.99 78.60
C THR A 355 -33.52 -27.82 78.61
N GLU A 356 -33.76 -28.63 77.57
CA GLU A 356 -34.94 -29.50 77.51
C GLU A 356 -34.92 -30.59 78.60
N GLN A 357 -33.78 -31.21 78.85
CA GLN A 357 -33.64 -32.20 79.90
C GLN A 357 -33.89 -31.60 81.30
N GLN A 358 -33.34 -30.40 81.55
CA GLN A 358 -33.60 -29.65 82.78
C GLN A 358 -35.09 -29.32 82.95
N LEU A 359 -35.79 -28.91 81.88
CA LEU A 359 -37.23 -28.69 81.91
C LEU A 359 -38.01 -29.95 82.32
N LYS A 360 -37.65 -31.12 81.76
CA LYS A 360 -38.28 -32.41 82.13
C LYS A 360 -38.04 -32.76 83.59
N GLN A 361 -36.84 -32.51 84.10
CA GLN A 361 -36.51 -32.73 85.50
C GLN A 361 -37.31 -31.79 86.42
N LEU A 362 -37.38 -30.51 86.10
CA LEU A 362 -38.16 -29.54 86.87
C LEU A 362 -39.65 -29.88 86.89
N GLU A 363 -40.20 -30.41 85.79
CA GLU A 363 -41.59 -30.87 85.74
C GLU A 363 -41.82 -32.07 86.68
N LEU A 364 -40.87 -33.01 86.74
CA LEU A 364 -40.93 -34.13 87.69
C LEU A 364 -40.81 -33.66 89.14
N GLU A 365 -39.92 -32.71 89.43
CA GLU A 365 -39.77 -32.09 90.75
C GLU A 365 -41.04 -31.35 91.17
N LYS A 366 -41.66 -30.60 90.24
CA LYS A 366 -42.97 -29.96 90.46
C LYS A 366 -44.05 -30.98 90.78
N GLN A 367 -44.16 -32.06 90.00
CA GLN A 367 -45.13 -33.13 90.24
C GLN A 367 -44.91 -33.80 91.61
N THR A 368 -43.65 -34.06 91.96
CA THR A 368 -43.28 -34.63 93.26
C THR A 368 -43.67 -33.70 94.42
N ALA A 369 -43.44 -32.39 94.26
CA ALA A 369 -43.84 -31.38 95.25
C ALA A 369 -45.37 -31.29 95.41
N ILE A 370 -46.12 -31.39 94.31
CA ILE A 370 -47.60 -31.43 94.32
C ILE A 370 -48.08 -32.67 95.09
N ILE A 371 -47.54 -33.86 94.79
CA ILE A 371 -47.90 -35.11 95.46
C ILE A 371 -47.58 -35.04 96.96
N ALA A 372 -46.47 -34.41 97.34
CA ALA A 372 -46.07 -34.20 98.73
C ALA A 372 -46.86 -33.08 99.45
N GLY A 373 -47.75 -32.36 98.76
CA GLY A 373 -48.54 -31.25 99.33
C GLY A 373 -47.75 -29.93 99.53
N ASN A 374 -46.52 -29.83 99.02
CA ASN A 374 -45.68 -28.64 99.15
C ASN A 374 -45.98 -27.62 98.03
N THR A 375 -47.06 -26.86 98.20
CA THR A 375 -47.56 -25.91 97.20
C THR A 375 -46.60 -24.76 96.89
N LEU A 376 -45.81 -24.31 97.88
CA LEU A 376 -44.80 -23.26 97.67
C LEU A 376 -43.67 -23.74 96.75
N LEU A 377 -43.14 -24.93 96.99
CA LEU A 377 -42.10 -25.52 96.15
C LEU A 377 -42.60 -25.80 94.73
N ALA A 378 -43.84 -26.29 94.59
CA ALA A 378 -44.45 -26.49 93.28
C ALA A 378 -44.56 -25.18 92.47
N LYS A 379 -44.90 -24.06 93.14
CA LYS A 379 -44.95 -22.73 92.53
C LYS A 379 -43.57 -22.20 92.14
N GLN A 380 -42.55 -22.40 92.99
CA GLN A 380 -41.17 -22.06 92.66
C GLN A 380 -40.68 -22.80 91.41
N LYS A 381 -40.96 -24.11 91.33
CA LYS A 381 -40.60 -24.93 90.16
C LYS A 381 -41.35 -24.50 88.91
N GLU A 382 -42.61 -24.09 89.03
CA GLU A 382 -43.39 -23.53 87.93
C GLU A 382 -42.80 -22.23 87.36
N ASP A 383 -42.33 -21.32 88.23
CA ASP A 383 -41.65 -20.10 87.80
C ASP A 383 -40.30 -20.40 87.11
N GLU A 384 -39.52 -21.35 87.63
CA GLU A 384 -38.28 -21.84 87.00
C GLU A 384 -38.54 -22.43 85.60
N ILE A 385 -39.58 -23.27 85.46
CA ILE A 385 -40.01 -23.84 84.18
C ILE A 385 -40.39 -22.73 83.19
N LYS A 386 -41.12 -21.71 83.64
CA LYS A 386 -41.53 -20.58 82.79
C LYS A 386 -40.32 -19.80 82.26
N LEU A 387 -39.34 -19.51 83.10
CA LEU A 387 -38.12 -18.83 82.67
C LEU A 387 -37.30 -19.69 81.69
N LEU A 388 -37.12 -20.96 82.01
CA LEU A 388 -36.30 -21.87 81.22
C LEU A 388 -36.96 -22.24 79.88
N SER A 389 -38.29 -22.30 79.84
CA SER A 389 -39.05 -22.47 78.59
C SER A 389 -38.94 -21.26 77.67
N GLN A 390 -38.94 -20.03 78.19
CA GLN A 390 -38.65 -18.84 77.39
C GLN A 390 -37.24 -18.87 76.79
N LYS A 391 -36.24 -19.28 77.59
CA LYS A 391 -34.86 -19.47 77.11
C LYS A 391 -34.79 -20.52 76.00
N LYS A 392 -35.50 -21.65 76.15
CA LYS A 392 -35.56 -22.70 75.12
C LYS A 392 -36.15 -22.17 73.81
N VAL A 393 -37.26 -21.41 73.87
CA VAL A 393 -37.88 -20.81 72.68
C VAL A 393 -36.89 -19.91 71.93
N LEU A 394 -36.08 -19.12 72.66
CA LEU A 394 -35.05 -18.30 72.05
C LEU A 394 -33.96 -19.16 71.37
N GLN A 395 -33.51 -20.23 72.04
CA GLN A 395 -32.54 -21.18 71.47
C GLN A 395 -33.08 -21.89 70.22
N ASP A 396 -34.35 -22.32 70.24
CA ASP A 396 -35.02 -22.94 69.09
C ASP A 396 -35.06 -21.95 67.90
N LEU A 397 -35.40 -20.67 68.15
CA LEU A 397 -35.46 -19.64 67.11
C LEU A 397 -34.07 -19.33 66.52
N GLU A 398 -33.05 -19.18 67.36
CA GLU A 398 -31.67 -18.95 66.92
C GLU A 398 -31.16 -20.10 66.04
N LEU A 399 -31.37 -21.33 66.49
CA LEU A 399 -30.93 -22.52 65.75
C LEU A 399 -31.66 -22.66 64.42
N GLN A 400 -32.96 -22.37 64.39
CA GLN A 400 -33.75 -22.37 63.15
C GLN A 400 -33.20 -21.33 62.15
N GLN A 401 -32.92 -20.11 62.60
CA GLN A 401 -32.36 -19.06 61.75
C GLN A 401 -30.98 -19.45 61.20
N GLN A 402 -30.09 -20.00 62.04
CA GLN A 402 -28.77 -20.44 61.60
C GLN A 402 -28.84 -21.57 60.57
N ASN A 403 -29.67 -22.59 60.81
CA ASN A 403 -29.85 -23.68 59.86
C ASN A 403 -30.43 -23.21 58.51
N GLN A 404 -31.37 -22.27 58.54
CA GLN A 404 -31.90 -21.65 57.31
C GLN A 404 -30.82 -20.85 56.57
N LEU A 405 -30.00 -20.08 57.28
CA LEU A 405 -28.91 -19.31 56.70
C LEU A 405 -27.85 -20.21 56.07
N LEU A 406 -27.45 -21.30 56.77
CA LEU A 406 -26.53 -22.30 56.26
C LEU A 406 -27.07 -22.95 54.97
N ALA A 407 -28.34 -23.38 54.99
CA ALA A 407 -28.98 -23.98 53.81
C ALA A 407 -29.01 -23.00 52.63
N LYS A 408 -29.36 -21.73 52.87
CA LYS A 408 -29.35 -20.67 51.85
C LYS A 408 -27.94 -20.45 51.28
N ASN A 409 -26.92 -20.38 52.15
CA ASN A 409 -25.53 -20.18 51.74
C ASN A 409 -25.01 -21.36 50.90
N LYS A 410 -25.32 -22.61 51.29
CA LYS A 410 -24.99 -23.82 50.51
C LYS A 410 -25.67 -23.83 49.14
N LEU A 411 -26.96 -23.52 49.10
CA LEU A 411 -27.72 -23.45 47.85
C LEU A 411 -27.14 -22.39 46.91
N GLN A 412 -26.83 -21.20 47.44
CA GLN A 412 -26.23 -20.13 46.67
C GLN A 412 -24.83 -20.51 46.16
N ALA A 413 -23.98 -21.11 47.00
CA ALA A 413 -22.66 -21.57 46.57
C ALA A 413 -22.74 -22.59 45.41
N LYS A 414 -23.73 -23.50 45.46
CA LYS A 414 -23.99 -24.45 44.37
C LYS A 414 -24.45 -23.72 43.09
N ALA A 415 -25.33 -22.74 43.20
CA ALA A 415 -25.79 -21.93 42.07
C ALA A 415 -24.64 -21.14 41.44
N ASP A 416 -23.80 -20.50 42.25
CA ASP A 416 -22.64 -19.73 41.79
C ASP A 416 -21.60 -20.63 41.08
N SER A 417 -21.35 -21.82 41.63
CA SER A 417 -20.48 -22.81 40.99
C SER A 417 -21.00 -23.26 39.62
N GLN A 418 -22.32 -23.46 39.48
CA GLN A 418 -22.94 -23.79 38.20
C GLN A 418 -22.88 -22.62 37.21
N ALA A 419 -23.12 -21.39 37.67
CA ALA A 419 -23.02 -20.18 36.86
C ALA A 419 -21.59 -19.97 36.33
N LEU A 420 -20.58 -20.21 37.16
CA LEU A 420 -19.17 -20.14 36.73
C LEU A 420 -18.86 -21.19 35.66
N GLN A 421 -19.34 -22.43 35.83
CA GLN A 421 -19.14 -23.50 34.85
C GLN A 421 -19.79 -23.15 33.51
N LEU A 422 -21.00 -22.59 33.54
CA LEU A 422 -21.68 -22.06 32.35
C LEU A 422 -20.86 -20.94 31.69
N SER A 423 -20.38 -19.97 32.47
CA SER A 423 -19.55 -18.86 31.98
C SER A 423 -18.25 -19.35 31.32
N LYS A 424 -17.57 -20.34 31.93
CA LYS A 424 -16.38 -20.98 31.33
C LYS A 424 -16.72 -21.64 29.99
N ASN A 425 -17.82 -22.39 29.93
CA ASN A 425 -18.26 -23.03 28.69
C ASN A 425 -18.61 -22.00 27.59
N GLU A 426 -19.27 -20.90 27.94
CA GLU A 426 -19.54 -19.80 27.02
C GLU A 426 -18.26 -19.13 26.49
N ALA A 427 -17.26 -18.94 27.36
CA ALA A 427 -15.97 -18.39 26.96
C ALA A 427 -15.23 -19.31 25.98
N ILE A 428 -15.25 -20.63 26.22
CA ILE A 428 -14.70 -21.63 25.30
C ILE A 428 -15.43 -21.57 23.95
N LEU A 429 -16.76 -21.58 23.96
CA LEU A 429 -17.59 -21.48 22.75
C LEU A 429 -17.29 -20.21 21.94
N LYS A 430 -17.16 -19.05 22.60
CA LYS A 430 -16.77 -17.79 21.94
C LYS A 430 -15.36 -17.87 21.37
N GLY A 431 -14.42 -18.48 22.09
CA GLY A 431 -13.05 -18.73 21.62
C GLY A 431 -13.04 -19.57 20.34
N ASP A 432 -13.81 -20.65 20.31
CA ASP A 432 -13.95 -21.53 19.15
C ASP A 432 -14.59 -20.81 17.96
N GLN A 433 -15.63 -20.00 18.20
CA GLN A 433 -16.26 -19.16 17.16
C GLN A 433 -15.26 -18.16 16.56
N ILE A 434 -14.48 -17.47 17.39
CA ILE A 434 -13.46 -16.52 16.94
C ILE A 434 -12.38 -17.26 16.13
N ALA A 435 -11.95 -18.44 16.58
CA ALA A 435 -10.97 -19.25 15.87
C ALA A 435 -11.50 -19.70 14.49
N ALA A 436 -12.77 -20.11 14.41
CA ALA A 436 -13.42 -20.46 13.15
C ALA A 436 -13.51 -19.27 12.20
N GLN A 437 -13.93 -18.09 12.70
CA GLN A 437 -13.97 -16.85 11.90
C GLN A 437 -12.58 -16.46 11.38
N ASN A 438 -11.54 -16.57 12.22
CA ASN A 438 -10.17 -16.30 11.82
C ASN A 438 -9.68 -17.26 10.71
N ARG A 439 -10.02 -18.56 10.79
CA ARG A 439 -9.70 -19.52 9.72
C ARG A 439 -10.37 -19.13 8.39
N THR A 440 -11.67 -18.82 8.42
CA THR A 440 -12.42 -18.39 7.22
C THR A 440 -11.86 -17.08 6.64
N ARG A 441 -11.57 -16.09 7.48
CA ARG A 441 -10.95 -14.81 7.05
C ARG A 441 -9.59 -15.04 6.39
N ASN A 442 -8.74 -15.86 7.01
CA ASN A 442 -7.41 -16.15 6.47
C ASN A 442 -7.50 -16.90 5.13
N PHE A 443 -8.46 -17.82 4.98
CA PHE A 443 -8.72 -18.51 3.71
C PHE A 443 -9.15 -17.53 2.60
N LEU A 444 -10.05 -16.59 2.90
CA LEU A 444 -10.47 -15.55 1.95
C LEU A 444 -9.31 -14.65 1.52
N ILE A 445 -8.48 -14.20 2.48
CA ILE A 445 -7.28 -13.39 2.19
C ILE A 445 -6.31 -14.16 1.28
N GLY A 446 -6.07 -15.45 1.57
CA GLY A 446 -5.24 -16.32 0.73
C GLY A 446 -5.78 -16.45 -0.70
N GLY A 447 -7.09 -16.63 -0.85
CA GLY A 447 -7.75 -16.70 -2.16
C GLY A 447 -7.61 -15.41 -2.97
N ILE A 448 -7.81 -14.25 -2.35
CA ILE A 448 -7.63 -12.93 -3.00
C ILE A 448 -6.18 -12.73 -3.44
N ALA A 449 -5.21 -13.10 -2.59
CA ALA A 449 -3.79 -13.01 -2.93
C ALA A 449 -3.42 -13.89 -4.14
N LEU A 450 -3.97 -15.10 -4.22
CA LEU A 450 -3.79 -16.01 -5.35
C LEU A 450 -4.38 -15.45 -6.66
N LEU A 451 -5.57 -14.85 -6.61
CA LEU A 451 -6.18 -14.17 -7.77
C LEU A 451 -5.35 -12.96 -8.21
N ALA A 452 -4.82 -12.17 -7.27
CA ALA A 452 -3.94 -11.05 -7.58
C ALA A 452 -2.64 -11.51 -8.25
N LEU A 453 -2.05 -12.62 -7.80
CA LEU A 453 -0.88 -13.21 -8.45
C LEU A 453 -1.21 -13.73 -9.86
N LEU A 454 -2.32 -14.45 -10.02
CA LEU A 454 -2.76 -14.95 -11.32
C LEU A 454 -2.97 -13.82 -12.33
N THR A 455 -3.67 -12.75 -11.93
CA THR A 455 -3.92 -11.58 -12.77
C THR A 455 -2.62 -10.84 -13.12
N PHE A 456 -1.67 -10.72 -12.19
CA PHE A 456 -0.35 -10.18 -12.44
C PHE A 456 0.41 -11.00 -13.51
N PHE A 457 0.44 -12.32 -13.39
CA PHE A 457 1.09 -13.19 -14.39
C PHE A 457 0.41 -13.14 -15.75
N LEU A 458 -0.92 -13.15 -15.80
CA LEU A 458 -1.69 -13.00 -17.04
C LEU A 458 -1.42 -11.65 -17.72
N TYR A 459 -1.35 -10.58 -16.95
CA TYR A 459 -1.00 -9.25 -17.46
C TYR A 459 0.43 -9.23 -18.04
N ARG A 460 1.40 -9.80 -17.32
CA ARG A 460 2.80 -9.91 -17.80
C ARG A 460 2.89 -10.73 -19.09
N TYR A 461 2.16 -11.84 -19.16
CA TYR A 461 2.07 -12.67 -20.36
C TYR A 461 1.47 -11.91 -21.54
N TYR A 462 0.36 -11.19 -21.32
CA TYR A 462 -0.28 -10.36 -22.34
C TYR A 462 0.68 -9.28 -22.89
N VAL A 463 1.38 -8.55 -22.01
CA VAL A 463 2.35 -7.52 -22.41
C VAL A 463 3.50 -8.12 -23.22
N ALA A 464 4.04 -9.27 -22.80
CA ALA A 464 5.10 -9.96 -23.52
C ALA A 464 4.64 -10.39 -24.93
N LYS A 465 3.45 -10.99 -25.03
CA LYS A 465 2.86 -11.39 -26.32
C LYS A 465 2.64 -10.20 -27.25
N LYS A 466 2.14 -9.07 -26.72
CA LYS A 466 1.96 -7.83 -27.50
C LYS A 466 3.28 -7.30 -28.05
N ARG A 467 4.35 -7.30 -27.25
CA ARG A 467 5.70 -6.89 -27.69
C ARG A 467 6.23 -7.79 -28.80
N ALA A 468 6.10 -9.11 -28.64
CA ALA A 468 6.54 -10.08 -29.64
C ALA A 468 5.79 -9.90 -30.98
N TYR A 469 4.48 -9.64 -30.93
CA TYR A 469 3.68 -9.40 -32.13
C TYR A 469 4.13 -8.13 -32.90
N VAL A 470 4.40 -7.03 -32.18
CA VAL A 470 4.90 -5.79 -32.79
C VAL A 470 6.29 -6.00 -33.42
N GLN A 471 7.19 -6.72 -32.74
CA GLN A 471 8.51 -7.05 -33.30
C GLN A 471 8.40 -7.90 -34.57
N LEU A 472 7.46 -8.86 -34.59
CA LEU A 472 7.23 -9.70 -35.76
C LEU A 472 6.72 -8.87 -36.95
N GLN A 473 5.81 -7.92 -36.72
CA GLN A 473 5.34 -7.01 -37.76
C GLN A 473 6.47 -6.13 -38.31
N ALA A 474 7.29 -5.54 -37.44
CA ALA A 474 8.43 -4.73 -37.88
C ALA A 474 9.42 -5.55 -38.73
N LYS A 475 9.72 -6.78 -38.33
CA LYS A 475 10.61 -7.67 -39.09
C LYS A 475 10.01 -8.07 -40.45
N SER A 476 8.71 -8.31 -40.51
CA SER A 476 8.00 -8.61 -41.76
C SER A 476 8.04 -7.44 -42.75
N GLN A 477 7.86 -6.20 -42.25
CA GLN A 477 8.00 -4.99 -43.07
C GLN A 477 9.42 -4.84 -43.62
N GLN A 478 10.44 -5.03 -42.78
CA GLN A 478 11.84 -4.93 -43.19
C GLN A 478 12.19 -5.92 -44.32
N ILE A 479 11.70 -7.17 -44.22
CA ILE A 479 11.90 -8.18 -45.28
C ILE A 479 11.23 -7.74 -46.60
N ARG A 480 10.03 -7.15 -46.53
CA ARG A 480 9.30 -6.69 -47.72
C ARG A 480 10.02 -5.55 -48.43
N GLU A 481 10.61 -4.62 -47.68
CA GLU A 481 11.41 -3.52 -48.24
C GLU A 481 12.66 -4.04 -48.95
N GLN A 482 13.38 -4.98 -48.33
CA GLN A 482 14.55 -5.63 -48.94
C GLN A 482 14.18 -6.36 -50.24
N ALA A 483 13.07 -7.09 -50.25
CA ALA A 483 12.60 -7.79 -51.45
C ALA A 483 12.26 -6.81 -52.59
N LEU A 484 11.67 -5.65 -52.27
CA LEU A 484 11.35 -4.61 -53.26
C LEU A 484 12.63 -3.98 -53.84
N GLN A 485 13.65 -3.76 -53.01
CA GLN A 485 14.93 -3.22 -53.45
C GLN A 485 15.65 -4.17 -54.41
N LEU A 486 15.69 -5.47 -54.08
CA LEU A 486 16.24 -6.51 -54.97
C LEU A 486 15.48 -6.59 -56.30
N SER A 487 14.15 -6.48 -56.28
CA SER A 487 13.33 -6.46 -57.49
C SER A 487 13.64 -5.25 -58.39
N LYS A 488 13.87 -4.06 -57.81
CA LYS A 488 14.29 -2.87 -58.58
C LYS A 488 15.64 -3.05 -59.24
N GLN A 489 16.62 -3.61 -58.52
CA GLN A 489 17.95 -3.91 -59.07
C GLN A 489 17.87 -4.91 -60.22
N ALA A 490 17.09 -5.98 -60.07
CA ALA A 490 16.88 -6.97 -61.14
C ALA A 490 16.25 -6.35 -62.40
N LYS A 491 15.31 -5.42 -62.23
CA LYS A 491 14.68 -4.70 -63.34
C LYS A 491 15.67 -3.79 -64.09
N GLN A 492 16.56 -3.11 -63.37
CA GLN A 492 17.63 -2.31 -63.97
C GLN A 492 18.60 -3.19 -64.77
N ILE A 493 19.03 -4.32 -64.21
CA ILE A 493 19.91 -5.28 -64.90
C ILE A 493 19.26 -5.79 -66.20
N ALA A 494 17.98 -6.15 -66.16
CA ALA A 494 17.25 -6.59 -67.35
C ALA A 494 17.17 -5.51 -68.44
N GLN A 495 17.04 -4.23 -68.04
CA GLN A 495 17.00 -3.10 -68.96
C GLN A 495 18.35 -2.86 -69.66
N PHE A 496 19.48 -3.04 -68.95
CA PHE A 496 20.81 -3.00 -69.56
C PHE A 496 21.05 -4.17 -70.53
N GLN A 497 20.57 -5.38 -70.20
CA GLN A 497 20.70 -6.56 -71.08
C GLN A 497 19.92 -6.41 -72.39
N SER A 498 18.77 -5.72 -72.36
CA SER A 498 17.93 -5.43 -73.54
C SER A 498 18.63 -4.61 -74.64
N GLN A 499 19.75 -3.94 -74.33
CA GLN A 499 20.47 -3.08 -75.27
C GLN A 499 21.59 -3.80 -76.04
N MET A 500 21.85 -5.09 -75.77
CA MET A 500 22.81 -5.90 -76.54
C MET A 500 22.09 -6.66 -77.65
N ASN A 501 22.50 -6.50 -78.92
CA ASN A 501 22.02 -7.34 -80.03
C ASN A 501 22.66 -8.75 -79.90
N PRO A 502 21.94 -9.78 -79.41
CA PRO A 502 22.54 -11.08 -79.11
C PRO A 502 23.13 -11.74 -80.36
N HIS A 503 22.50 -11.49 -81.51
CA HIS A 503 22.89 -12.05 -82.80
C HIS A 503 24.27 -11.55 -83.27
N PHE A 504 24.63 -10.30 -82.98
CA PHE A 504 25.95 -9.75 -83.32
C PHE A 504 27.07 -10.47 -82.54
N VAL A 505 26.87 -10.67 -81.24
CA VAL A 505 27.84 -11.36 -80.37
C VAL A 505 28.00 -12.82 -80.80
N TYR A 506 26.91 -13.53 -81.12
CA TYR A 506 26.99 -14.91 -81.59
C TYR A 506 27.74 -15.03 -82.93
N ASN A 507 27.46 -14.15 -83.90
CA ASN A 507 28.18 -14.15 -85.18
C ASN A 507 29.68 -13.87 -85.03
N ALA A 508 30.03 -12.89 -84.18
CA ALA A 508 31.41 -12.55 -83.89
C ALA A 508 32.18 -13.74 -83.30
N LEU A 509 31.59 -14.43 -82.33
CA LEU A 509 32.19 -15.61 -81.70
C LEU A 509 32.32 -16.78 -82.68
N HIS A 510 31.32 -16.98 -83.56
CA HIS A 510 31.37 -18.03 -84.57
C HIS A 510 32.49 -17.80 -85.61
N ASN A 511 32.67 -16.57 -86.08
CA ASN A 511 33.77 -16.21 -86.99
C ASN A 511 35.15 -16.39 -86.34
N ILE A 512 35.30 -15.95 -85.08
CA ILE A 512 36.53 -16.17 -84.30
C ILE A 512 36.81 -17.66 -84.15
N GLN A 513 35.77 -18.47 -83.87
CA GLN A 513 35.89 -19.92 -83.79
C GLN A 513 36.38 -20.52 -85.11
N GLY A 514 35.87 -20.05 -86.26
CA GLY A 514 36.36 -20.45 -87.59
C GLY A 514 37.84 -20.16 -87.81
N LEU A 515 38.32 -18.97 -87.42
CA LEU A 515 39.75 -18.61 -87.53
C LEU A 515 40.64 -19.46 -86.62
N VAL A 516 40.17 -19.80 -85.42
CA VAL A 516 40.89 -20.70 -84.50
C VAL A 516 40.96 -22.12 -85.05
N LEU A 517 39.87 -22.62 -85.64
CA LEU A 517 39.83 -23.96 -86.26
C LEU A 517 40.72 -24.07 -87.50
N ASN A 518 40.89 -22.98 -88.25
CA ASN A 518 41.77 -22.91 -89.44
C ASN A 518 43.24 -22.59 -89.11
N ASP A 519 43.62 -22.63 -87.82
CA ASP A 519 44.97 -22.32 -87.29
C ASP A 519 45.49 -20.89 -87.57
N GLU A 520 44.61 -19.95 -87.92
CA GLU A 520 44.92 -18.53 -88.18
C GLU A 520 44.97 -17.70 -86.89
N LYS A 521 45.77 -18.16 -85.91
CA LYS A 521 45.80 -17.66 -84.52
C LYS A 521 46.02 -16.14 -84.40
N GLN A 522 46.87 -15.57 -85.25
CA GLN A 522 47.14 -14.12 -85.21
C GLN A 522 45.93 -13.29 -85.65
N LYS A 523 45.17 -13.74 -86.66
CA LYS A 523 43.94 -13.06 -87.09
C LYS A 523 42.83 -13.22 -86.04
N ALA A 524 42.69 -14.40 -85.45
CA ALA A 524 41.75 -14.64 -84.36
C ALA A 524 42.00 -13.72 -83.15
N ASN A 525 43.25 -13.59 -82.71
CA ASN A 525 43.62 -12.68 -81.62
C ASN A 525 43.34 -11.20 -81.95
N LYS A 526 43.63 -10.77 -83.18
CA LYS A 526 43.31 -9.41 -83.63
C LYS A 526 41.80 -9.17 -83.62
N GLN A 527 40.99 -10.13 -84.08
CA GLN A 527 39.54 -10.02 -84.11
C GLN A 527 38.91 -10.03 -82.70
N ILE A 528 39.46 -10.81 -81.75
CA ILE A 528 39.07 -10.77 -80.33
C ILE A 528 39.35 -9.39 -79.72
N GLN A 529 40.52 -8.81 -79.99
CA GLN A 529 40.86 -7.48 -79.48
C GLN A 529 39.94 -6.40 -80.04
N SER A 530 39.63 -6.45 -81.35
CA SER A 530 38.68 -5.53 -81.97
C SER A 530 37.26 -5.70 -81.41
N LEU A 531 36.80 -6.94 -81.18
CA LEU A 531 35.51 -7.21 -80.53
C LEU A 531 35.46 -6.63 -79.11
N ALA A 532 36.51 -6.83 -78.31
CA ALA A 532 36.59 -6.29 -76.96
C ALA A 532 36.64 -4.76 -76.93
N GLN A 533 37.33 -4.12 -77.90
CA GLN A 533 37.33 -2.67 -78.04
C GLN A 533 35.97 -2.13 -78.46
N LEU A 534 35.28 -2.80 -79.38
CA LEU A 534 33.95 -2.44 -79.83
C LEU A 534 32.96 -2.55 -78.67
N MET A 535 32.94 -3.68 -77.95
CA MET A 535 32.10 -3.90 -76.76
C MET A 535 32.31 -2.84 -75.69
N ARG A 536 33.57 -2.51 -75.36
CA ARG A 536 33.86 -1.46 -74.36
C ARG A 536 33.31 -0.11 -74.79
N LYS A 537 33.42 0.25 -76.07
CA LYS A 537 32.81 1.48 -76.60
C LYS A 537 31.29 1.42 -76.61
N THR A 538 30.70 0.28 -76.96
CA THR A 538 29.26 0.07 -76.92
C THR A 538 28.72 0.31 -75.50
N PHE A 539 29.34 -0.27 -74.48
CA PHE A 539 28.92 -0.04 -73.08
C PHE A 539 29.17 1.39 -72.61
N ALA A 540 30.33 1.98 -72.92
CA ALA A 540 30.63 3.36 -72.52
C ALA A 540 29.67 4.38 -73.16
N ASN A 541 29.19 4.11 -74.38
CA ASN A 541 28.24 4.97 -75.06
C ASN A 541 26.80 4.69 -74.60
N ALA A 542 26.46 3.48 -74.17
CA ALA A 542 25.12 3.12 -73.68
C ALA A 542 24.73 3.80 -72.35
N GLU A 543 25.71 4.24 -71.56
CA GLU A 543 25.48 5.00 -70.31
C GLU A 543 25.28 6.50 -70.53
N LYS A 544 25.50 7.01 -71.75
CA LYS A 544 25.36 8.43 -72.09
C LYS A 544 24.02 8.66 -72.78
N ASP A 545 23.32 9.74 -72.40
CA ASP A 545 22.08 10.15 -73.07
C ASP A 545 22.36 10.60 -74.52
N ASP A 546 23.42 11.40 -74.72
CA ASP A 546 23.88 11.88 -76.02
C ASP A 546 25.43 11.83 -76.15
N ILE A 547 25.93 11.69 -77.38
CA ILE A 547 27.36 11.73 -77.71
C ILE A 547 27.64 12.70 -78.88
N PRO A 548 28.83 13.30 -78.97
CA PRO A 548 29.22 14.08 -80.14
C PRO A 548 29.18 13.23 -81.41
N VAL A 549 28.78 13.82 -82.53
CA VAL A 549 28.78 13.16 -83.84
C VAL A 549 30.15 12.53 -84.14
N GLU A 550 31.24 13.16 -83.75
CA GLU A 550 32.60 12.65 -83.94
C GLU A 550 32.84 11.34 -83.18
N GLU A 551 32.23 11.18 -82.01
CA GLU A 551 32.32 9.96 -81.19
C GLU A 551 31.54 8.81 -81.83
N GLU A 552 30.34 9.09 -82.39
CA GLU A 552 29.57 8.12 -83.19
C GLU A 552 30.34 7.73 -84.46
N ILE A 553 30.93 8.68 -85.20
CA ILE A 553 31.73 8.40 -86.40
C ILE A 553 32.92 7.50 -86.06
N THR A 554 33.62 7.80 -84.97
CA THR A 554 34.74 6.98 -84.50
C THR A 554 34.28 5.57 -84.13
N TYR A 555 33.07 5.42 -83.59
CA TYR A 555 32.47 4.12 -83.32
C TYR A 555 32.10 3.38 -84.61
N LEU A 556 31.46 4.05 -85.59
CA LEU A 556 31.09 3.47 -86.88
C LEU A 556 32.31 2.98 -87.67
N HIS A 557 33.42 3.71 -87.69
CA HIS A 557 34.65 3.26 -88.33
C HIS A 557 35.18 1.95 -87.72
N LYS A 558 35.15 1.84 -86.38
CA LYS A 558 35.56 0.62 -85.68
C LYS A 558 34.59 -0.53 -85.92
N TYR A 559 33.29 -0.25 -85.98
CA TYR A 559 32.25 -1.22 -86.30
C TYR A 559 32.46 -1.78 -87.73
N ILE A 560 32.64 -0.91 -88.72
CA ILE A 560 32.92 -1.28 -90.11
C ILE A 560 34.24 -2.06 -90.22
N GLU A 561 35.31 -1.62 -89.56
CA GLU A 561 36.59 -2.34 -89.56
C GLU A 561 36.43 -3.77 -89.02
N PHE A 562 35.61 -3.94 -87.98
CA PHE A 562 35.29 -5.23 -87.42
C PHE A 562 34.49 -6.12 -88.39
N GLU A 563 33.45 -5.58 -89.02
CA GLU A 563 32.61 -6.32 -90.00
C GLU A 563 33.36 -6.61 -91.31
N LYS A 564 34.27 -5.72 -91.75
CA LYS A 564 35.15 -5.95 -92.90
C LYS A 564 36.02 -7.19 -92.73
N ALA A 565 36.48 -7.47 -91.50
CA ALA A 565 37.24 -8.68 -91.23
C ALA A 565 36.44 -9.98 -91.46
N ALA A 566 35.10 -9.91 -91.45
CA ALA A 566 34.20 -11.03 -91.69
C ALA A 566 33.72 -11.13 -93.16
N ILE A 567 33.93 -10.07 -93.96
CA ILE A 567 33.51 -9.97 -95.35
C ILE A 567 34.72 -9.51 -96.15
N ASP A 568 35.50 -10.48 -96.65
CA ASP A 568 36.74 -10.32 -97.43
C ASP A 568 36.50 -9.47 -98.70
N SER A 569 36.37 -8.15 -98.50
CA SER A 569 35.84 -7.19 -99.47
C SER A 569 36.58 -5.86 -99.38
N SER A 570 36.80 -5.24 -100.53
CA SER A 570 37.33 -3.89 -100.69
C SER A 570 36.29 -2.79 -100.40
N LEU A 571 35.41 -3.00 -99.41
CA LEU A 571 34.33 -2.08 -99.05
C LEU A 571 34.88 -0.67 -98.74
N HIS A 572 34.52 0.32 -99.54
CA HIS A 572 34.85 1.71 -99.30
C HIS A 572 33.84 2.31 -98.31
N PHE A 573 34.31 2.85 -97.19
CA PHE A 573 33.45 3.51 -96.20
C PHE A 573 33.90 4.95 -96.03
N GLU A 574 33.00 5.88 -96.33
CA GLU A 574 33.26 7.31 -96.27
C GLU A 574 32.21 7.98 -95.39
N VAL A 575 32.66 8.84 -94.49
CA VAL A 575 31.78 9.73 -93.73
C VAL A 575 32.16 11.16 -94.06
N ALA A 576 31.17 11.96 -94.50
CA ALA A 576 31.33 13.38 -94.75
C ALA A 576 30.41 14.15 -93.81
N VAL A 577 30.98 15.12 -93.08
CA VAL A 577 30.27 16.01 -92.16
C VAL A 577 30.41 17.43 -92.68
N SER A 578 29.29 18.15 -92.79
CA SER A 578 29.31 19.56 -93.15
C SER A 578 29.74 20.41 -91.94
N LYS A 579 30.37 21.57 -92.19
CA LYS A 579 30.92 22.42 -91.09
C LYS A 579 29.87 22.86 -90.07
N ASP A 580 28.62 22.97 -90.49
CA ASP A 580 27.46 23.35 -89.70
C ASP A 580 26.84 22.17 -88.91
N ALA A 581 27.39 20.97 -89.03
CA ALA A 581 27.03 19.78 -88.26
C ALA A 581 28.14 19.31 -87.29
N GLU A 582 29.33 19.94 -87.33
CA GLU A 582 30.44 19.66 -86.39
C GLU A 582 30.04 20.02 -84.95
N GLY A 583 30.33 19.12 -84.00
CA GLY A 583 30.01 19.29 -82.58
C GLY A 583 28.54 19.06 -82.20
N ALA A 584 27.67 18.66 -83.13
CA ALA A 584 26.29 18.28 -82.82
C ALA A 584 26.27 17.04 -81.91
N LEU A 585 25.27 16.98 -81.02
CA LEU A 585 25.03 15.84 -80.14
C LEU A 585 23.97 14.92 -80.75
N ILE A 586 24.23 13.62 -80.71
CA ILE A 586 23.29 12.59 -81.17
C ILE A 586 23.15 11.48 -80.13
N PRO A 587 21.96 10.86 -80.01
CA PRO A 587 21.81 9.69 -79.19
C PRO A 587 22.72 8.58 -79.72
N PRO A 588 23.42 7.86 -78.85
CA PRO A 588 24.39 6.86 -79.28
C PRO A 588 23.73 5.75 -80.11
N MET A 589 24.45 5.26 -81.12
CA MET A 589 24.09 4.11 -81.96
C MET A 589 22.84 4.31 -82.82
N MET A 590 22.54 5.54 -83.21
CA MET A 590 21.42 5.84 -84.11
C MET A 590 21.73 5.52 -85.56
N ILE A 591 23.00 5.62 -85.97
CA ILE A 591 23.42 5.39 -87.37
C ILE A 591 23.74 3.92 -87.61
N GLN A 592 24.29 3.23 -86.59
CA GLN A 592 24.77 1.84 -86.68
C GLN A 592 23.76 0.89 -87.36
N PRO A 593 22.47 0.82 -86.98
CA PRO A 593 21.61 -0.23 -87.52
C PRO A 593 21.35 -0.07 -89.02
N PHE A 594 21.46 1.14 -89.58
CA PHE A 594 21.38 1.36 -91.02
C PHE A 594 22.63 0.86 -91.74
N ILE A 595 23.79 1.03 -91.10
CA ILE A 595 25.05 0.45 -91.56
C ILE A 595 25.01 -1.08 -91.50
N GLU A 596 24.45 -1.66 -90.43
CA GLU A 596 24.26 -3.12 -90.35
C GLU A 596 23.35 -3.63 -91.46
N ASN A 597 22.25 -2.92 -91.74
CA ASN A 597 21.33 -3.30 -92.80
C ASN A 597 22.01 -3.24 -94.17
N ALA A 598 22.81 -2.19 -94.43
CA ALA A 598 23.58 -2.09 -95.67
C ALA A 598 24.54 -3.28 -95.83
N ILE A 599 25.26 -3.67 -94.77
CA ILE A 599 26.18 -4.81 -94.82
C ILE A 599 25.46 -6.15 -95.00
N LYS A 600 24.36 -6.39 -94.26
CA LYS A 600 23.68 -7.69 -94.21
C LYS A 600 22.75 -7.92 -95.38
N HIS A 601 22.05 -6.88 -95.84
CA HIS A 601 20.91 -7.01 -96.75
C HIS A 601 21.13 -6.41 -98.14
N ALA A 602 22.13 -5.57 -98.35
CA ALA A 602 22.34 -4.92 -99.65
C ALA A 602 23.18 -5.75 -100.64
N GLU A 603 23.42 -7.05 -100.35
CA GLU A 603 24.17 -7.98 -101.20
C GLU A 603 25.54 -7.42 -101.68
N LEU A 604 26.20 -6.62 -100.85
CA LEU A 604 27.44 -5.90 -101.21
C LEU A 604 28.60 -6.81 -101.64
N LYS A 605 28.53 -8.12 -101.36
CA LYS A 605 29.52 -9.11 -101.79
C LYS A 605 29.52 -9.36 -103.30
N THR A 606 28.41 -9.09 -103.99
CA THR A 606 28.26 -9.33 -105.44
C THR A 606 28.44 -8.08 -106.29
N VAL A 607 28.68 -6.92 -105.65
CA VAL A 607 28.86 -5.62 -106.31
C VAL A 607 30.34 -5.36 -106.57
N ALA A 608 30.68 -4.90 -107.78
CA ALA A 608 32.03 -4.44 -108.09
C ALA A 608 32.30 -3.09 -107.39
N ASN A 609 33.30 -3.03 -106.51
CA ASN A 609 33.63 -1.87 -105.66
C ASN A 609 32.47 -1.42 -104.75
N PRO A 610 32.16 -2.20 -103.70
CA PRO A 610 31.08 -1.84 -102.79
C PRO A 610 31.43 -0.59 -101.98
N TYR A 611 30.47 0.33 -101.79
CA TYR A 611 30.65 1.50 -100.94
C TYR A 611 29.45 1.73 -100.01
N ILE A 612 29.75 2.29 -98.85
CA ILE A 612 28.77 2.90 -97.94
C ILE A 612 29.24 4.33 -97.65
N LYS A 613 28.36 5.30 -97.87
CA LYS A 613 28.63 6.72 -97.62
C LYS A 613 27.63 7.27 -96.62
N VAL A 614 28.13 7.90 -95.56
CA VAL A 614 27.30 8.63 -94.59
C VAL A 614 27.54 10.11 -94.78
N LEU A 615 26.48 10.87 -95.05
CA LEU A 615 26.50 12.32 -95.09
C LEU A 615 25.74 12.84 -93.86
N ILE A 616 26.38 13.70 -93.09
CA ILE A 616 25.78 14.37 -91.94
C ILE A 616 25.82 15.87 -92.22
N GLU A 617 24.64 16.47 -92.30
CA GLU A 617 24.47 17.88 -92.68
C GLU A 617 23.33 18.54 -91.90
N THR A 618 23.30 19.87 -91.87
CA THR A 618 22.20 20.59 -91.24
C THR A 618 21.20 21.07 -92.30
N GLU A 619 19.93 20.65 -92.16
CA GLU A 619 18.83 21.07 -93.05
C GLU A 619 17.67 21.60 -92.21
N ASN A 620 17.17 22.81 -92.50
CA ASN A 620 16.00 23.40 -91.83
C ASN A 620 16.06 23.35 -90.29
N ASN A 621 17.24 23.57 -89.71
CA ASN A 621 17.49 23.54 -88.26
C ASN A 621 17.35 22.14 -87.62
N LEU A 622 17.52 21.09 -88.41
CA LEU A 622 17.62 19.69 -87.98
C LEU A 622 18.94 19.10 -88.48
N LEU A 623 19.47 18.15 -87.72
CA LEU A 623 20.59 17.33 -88.13
C LEU A 623 20.08 16.23 -89.06
N ALA A 624 20.44 16.31 -90.34
CA ALA A 624 20.07 15.35 -91.37
C ALA A 624 21.18 14.32 -91.55
N ILE A 625 20.84 13.05 -91.38
CA ILE A 625 21.76 11.92 -91.58
C ILE A 625 21.28 11.14 -92.79
N ASN A 626 22.15 11.03 -93.79
CA ASN A 626 21.90 10.29 -95.01
C ASN A 626 22.91 9.16 -95.18
N VAL A 627 22.44 7.92 -95.10
CA VAL A 627 23.23 6.70 -95.32
C VAL A 627 22.93 6.16 -96.70
N LYS A 628 23.95 6.04 -97.55
CA LYS A 628 23.85 5.55 -98.92
C LYS A 628 24.73 4.32 -99.14
N ASP A 629 24.20 3.34 -99.87
CA ASP A 629 24.95 2.20 -100.39
C ASP A 629 24.67 1.99 -101.89
N ASN A 630 25.56 1.25 -102.56
CA ASN A 630 25.41 0.80 -103.95
C ASN A 630 25.07 -0.69 -104.07
N GLY A 631 24.35 -1.24 -103.10
CA GLY A 631 23.87 -2.62 -103.13
C GLY A 631 22.70 -2.84 -104.08
N SER A 632 22.05 -4.00 -104.00
CA SER A 632 20.98 -4.41 -104.93
C SER A 632 19.67 -3.60 -104.85
N GLY A 633 19.60 -2.59 -103.96
CA GLY A 633 18.44 -1.71 -103.76
C GLY A 633 17.22 -2.42 -103.16
N ILE A 634 16.18 -1.66 -102.79
CA ILE A 634 14.95 -2.25 -102.24
C ILE A 634 13.98 -2.61 -103.38
N LYS A 635 13.87 -3.90 -103.73
CA LYS A 635 13.03 -4.42 -104.83
C LYS A 635 11.52 -4.48 -104.56
N LYS A 636 10.96 -3.69 -103.63
CA LYS A 636 9.51 -3.64 -103.33
C LYS A 636 9.05 -2.23 -103.01
N ASP A 637 7.86 -1.88 -103.52
CA ASP A 637 7.14 -0.63 -103.23
C ASP A 637 6.88 -0.50 -101.72
N ILE A 638 7.55 0.46 -101.05
CA ILE A 638 7.47 0.67 -99.59
C ILE A 638 6.40 1.71 -99.25
N SER A 639 5.20 1.55 -99.81
CA SER A 639 4.02 2.34 -99.46
C SER A 639 3.12 1.68 -98.40
N ALA A 640 3.51 0.52 -97.85
CA ALA A 640 2.77 -0.20 -96.80
C ALA A 640 3.58 -0.31 -95.48
N PRO A 641 3.01 0.08 -94.31
CA PRO A 641 3.73 0.14 -93.03
C PRO A 641 3.99 -1.21 -92.33
N GLU A 642 3.64 -2.35 -92.93
CA GLU A 642 3.53 -3.63 -92.20
C GLU A 642 4.73 -4.59 -92.27
N LYS A 643 5.85 -4.26 -92.94
CA LYS A 643 7.08 -5.08 -92.84
C LYS A 643 8.37 -4.24 -92.85
N LEU A 644 8.50 -3.34 -91.89
CA LEU A 644 9.82 -2.81 -91.49
C LEU A 644 10.59 -3.92 -90.75
N SER A 645 11.89 -4.07 -91.01
CA SER A 645 12.72 -5.03 -90.26
C SER A 645 12.72 -4.66 -88.76
N HIS A 646 12.86 -5.64 -87.87
CA HIS A 646 12.81 -5.44 -86.41
C HIS A 646 13.76 -4.32 -85.93
N SER A 647 14.93 -4.21 -86.56
CA SER A 647 15.89 -3.13 -86.31
C SER A 647 15.33 -1.75 -86.67
N MET A 648 14.54 -1.63 -87.75
CA MET A 648 13.94 -0.37 -88.19
C MET A 648 12.72 0.02 -87.36
N SER A 649 11.94 -0.95 -86.84
CA SER A 649 10.83 -0.64 -85.91
C SER A 649 11.36 -0.07 -84.59
N VAL A 650 12.48 -0.59 -84.09
CA VAL A 650 13.12 -0.10 -82.85
C VAL A 650 13.65 1.33 -83.03
N ILE A 651 14.29 1.63 -84.16
CA ILE A 651 14.76 3.00 -84.44
C ILE A 651 13.60 3.96 -84.65
N LYS A 652 12.55 3.54 -85.38
CA LYS A 652 11.34 4.37 -85.55
C LYS A 652 10.71 4.71 -84.20
N SER A 653 10.53 3.72 -83.31
CA SER A 653 10.03 3.97 -81.96
C SER A 653 10.95 4.89 -81.14
N ARG A 654 12.27 4.82 -81.34
CA ARG A 654 13.23 5.73 -80.69
C ARG A 654 13.14 7.16 -81.24
N LEU A 655 12.98 7.33 -82.55
CA LEU A 655 12.71 8.63 -83.19
C LEU A 655 11.37 9.21 -82.73
N ASP A 656 10.31 8.40 -82.64
CA ASP A 656 9.00 8.83 -82.15
C ASP A 656 9.07 9.35 -80.70
N LEU A 657 9.90 8.73 -79.85
CA LEU A 657 10.15 9.20 -78.49
C LEU A 657 10.93 10.52 -78.46
N ILE A 658 11.95 10.66 -79.29
CA ILE A 658 12.77 11.89 -79.39
C ILE A 658 11.93 13.09 -79.86
N PHE A 659 11.05 12.87 -80.84
CA PHE A 659 10.15 13.91 -81.37
C PHE A 659 8.80 13.98 -80.65
N ASN A 660 8.63 13.23 -79.56
CA ASN A 660 7.44 13.22 -78.69
C ASN A 660 6.13 12.95 -79.47
N GLY A 661 6.18 12.05 -80.46
CA GLY A 661 5.04 11.64 -81.29
C GLY A 661 4.64 12.61 -82.40
N LYS A 662 5.41 13.67 -82.68
CA LYS A 662 5.19 14.53 -83.86
C LYS A 662 5.81 13.83 -85.07
N ALA A 663 5.03 13.54 -86.11
CA ALA A 663 5.49 12.80 -87.30
C ALA A 663 6.04 13.69 -88.44
N ASP A 664 5.84 15.01 -88.37
CA ASP A 664 6.25 15.98 -89.38
C ASP A 664 6.75 17.26 -88.70
N VAL A 665 8.00 17.66 -88.98
CA VAL A 665 8.54 18.96 -88.59
C VAL A 665 8.76 19.74 -89.88
N ASN A 666 8.06 20.86 -90.05
CA ASN A 666 8.17 21.75 -91.23
C ASN A 666 7.96 21.05 -92.60
N SER A 667 6.96 20.17 -92.69
CA SER A 667 6.57 19.49 -93.94
C SER A 667 7.63 18.55 -94.53
N GLN A 668 8.56 18.06 -93.69
CA GLN A 668 9.52 17.03 -94.06
C GLN A 668 9.37 15.79 -93.18
N PRO A 669 9.35 14.57 -93.78
CA PRO A 669 9.24 13.34 -93.02
C PRO A 669 10.50 13.16 -92.14
N ILE A 670 10.30 12.97 -90.83
CA ILE A 670 11.35 12.72 -89.83
C ILE A 670 12.22 11.51 -90.19
N PHE A 671 11.65 10.60 -90.98
CA PHE A 671 12.30 9.42 -91.52
C PHE A 671 11.82 9.18 -92.96
N SER A 672 12.74 9.14 -93.92
CA SER A 672 12.44 8.81 -95.32
C SER A 672 13.42 7.80 -95.89
N ILE A 673 12.89 6.85 -96.66
CA ILE A 673 13.69 5.87 -97.41
C ILE A 673 13.42 6.13 -98.88
N LYS A 674 14.49 6.32 -99.66
CA LYS A 674 14.39 6.51 -101.10
C LYS A 674 15.41 5.63 -101.80
N THR A 675 14.99 4.93 -102.85
CA THR A 675 15.90 4.27 -103.77
C THR A 675 16.59 5.35 -104.61
N VAL A 676 17.92 5.27 -104.79
CA VAL A 676 18.68 6.29 -105.54
C VAL A 676 18.47 6.06 -107.04
N PRO A 677 17.83 6.98 -107.79
CA PRO A 677 17.53 6.75 -109.20
C PRO A 677 18.77 6.79 -110.12
N GLU A 678 19.84 7.47 -109.70
CA GLU A 678 21.03 7.73 -110.53
C GLU A 678 21.99 6.52 -110.66
N LEU A 679 21.81 5.44 -109.87
CA LEU A 679 22.75 4.31 -109.83
C LEU A 679 22.24 3.01 -110.47
N ALA A 680 20.98 2.94 -110.92
CA ALA A 680 20.27 1.71 -111.29
C ALA A 680 20.15 0.62 -110.18
N GLU A 681 21.09 0.53 -109.23
CA GLU A 681 21.09 -0.33 -108.03
C GLU A 681 21.69 0.45 -106.82
N GLY A 682 21.01 0.49 -105.67
CA GLY A 682 21.48 1.11 -104.40
C GLY A 682 20.35 1.65 -103.49
N THR A 683 20.63 1.82 -102.18
CA THR A 683 19.64 2.36 -101.20
C THR A 683 20.14 3.66 -100.55
N SER A 684 19.25 4.64 -100.35
CA SER A 684 19.52 5.85 -99.55
C SER A 684 18.47 5.98 -98.44
N ILE A 685 18.93 6.03 -97.20
CA ILE A 685 18.09 6.23 -96.01
C ILE A 685 18.44 7.58 -95.42
N LYS A 686 17.46 8.48 -95.34
CA LYS A 686 17.62 9.82 -94.75
C LYS A 686 16.70 9.99 -93.57
N PHE A 687 17.26 10.36 -92.41
CA PHE A 687 16.50 10.63 -91.19
C PHE A 687 17.01 11.89 -90.50
N TYR A 688 16.14 12.49 -89.68
CA TYR A 688 16.40 13.77 -89.04
C TYR A 688 16.43 13.63 -87.51
N LEU A 689 17.31 14.41 -86.88
CA LEU A 689 17.42 14.57 -85.43
C LEU A 689 17.38 16.07 -85.06
N PRO A 690 16.93 16.46 -83.86
CA PRO A 690 17.03 17.85 -83.41
C PRO A 690 18.50 18.25 -83.19
N LEU A 691 18.88 19.47 -83.60
CA LEU A 691 20.27 19.97 -83.48
C LEU A 691 20.75 20.12 -82.02
N ASN A 692 19.82 20.39 -81.10
CA ASN A 692 20.08 20.49 -79.66
C ASN A 692 18.96 19.78 -78.90
N PHE A 693 19.30 18.74 -78.14
CA PHE A 693 18.39 18.11 -77.19
C PHE A 693 18.25 19.04 -75.97
N SER A 694 17.29 19.97 -76.00
CA SER A 694 16.82 20.59 -74.75
C SER A 694 15.75 19.69 -74.15
N TYR A 695 16.15 18.88 -73.17
CA TYR A 695 15.21 18.14 -72.32
C TYR A 695 14.33 19.07 -71.48
#